data_AF-A0A6B9TBY3-F1
#
_entry.id   AF-A0A6B9TBY3-F1
#
_cell.length_a   1.000
_cell.length_b   1.000
_cell.length_c   1.000
_cell.angle_alpha   90.00
_cell.angle_beta   90.00
_cell.angle_gamma   90.00
#
_symmetry.space_group_name_H-M   'P 1'
#
loop_
_entity.id
_entity.type
_entity.pdbx_description
1 polymer ?
#
loop_
_entity_poly.entity_id
_entity_poly.type
_entity_poly.pdbx_seq_one_letter_code
_entity_poly.pdbx_strand_id
1 'polypeptide(L)'
;MYPFTHRGWIFLAIAVLILIATFLTPSFRKRPLEFGLIFAAMVVFLVEFIAFAARFQAVPVTILGFPKWMGVLQLVVGLYGALILLKSRNPVHRFLIIWAAVFMIIGTYSFRFRDPYAAIPLTLIAGYGLMSVIMKIRDSEVLKRYPLLKWDIGPSLKSGAILLLILVPVSQGAAMAYSNVITPSPEQISAFSWIEKNTPQDAVFMARINESYLLIGNTHRRDVLLWNTVYRGFMGDAPSVKENRMIQKEVSTIFDSSIPPEAYYLIEKNNISYLYLTRNDHKSGIGLYAPYDPHFKTVFVSGDVSVYRYIRNPELESNTSEIRPQNNRYGEIIGFIEKFWNGYSYSEAGGNGYNDPARDLEFGSLFKGSYESNAMIAALYLQMGDETGDASLTERGNYLIKWLSYRQMDNGSFPAGMPPAEYTLTTMQTIHPLMALKSTESNEIVSKGLRFVESQTEKDEISIAPGKTSSTILGPDYLKLKTESQVSGMNPEGKGEVVNSIIREQGFDGAWSSREYENIGILKGLALYYISTKDEQVLESVQKGAEWLRNHQNTDGSFQGDGEEDVYCLSHYSDAALIYSVAGDSASLERTLNHITKRGVENDPTPLRSFMTLIWDMKLIYGDDRALEIAGKTLHD
;
A
#
# COMPACT_ATOMS: atom_id res chain seq x y z
N MET A 1 18.00 -2.42 -9.42
CA MET A 1 18.50 -2.19 -10.79
C MET A 1 17.93 -0.95 -11.48
N TYR A 2 16.82 -0.36 -11.02
CA TYR A 2 16.23 0.90 -11.52
C TYR A 2 17.19 2.11 -11.70
N PRO A 3 18.17 2.39 -10.81
CA PRO A 3 19.13 3.49 -11.04
C PRO A 3 20.06 3.24 -12.25
N PHE A 4 20.18 2.00 -12.70
CA PHE A 4 20.99 1.59 -13.86
C PHE A 4 20.16 1.41 -15.15
N THR A 5 18.85 1.64 -15.14
CA THR A 5 18.01 1.61 -16.35
C THR A 5 17.62 2.99 -16.85
N HIS A 6 17.79 4.04 -16.02
CA HIS A 6 17.64 5.40 -16.49
C HIS A 6 18.84 5.76 -17.39
N ARG A 7 18.58 5.97 -18.68
CA ARG A 7 19.57 6.24 -19.77
C ARG A 7 20.59 7.35 -19.46
N GLY A 8 20.35 8.18 -18.43
CA GLY A 8 21.24 9.23 -17.96
C GLY A 8 22.65 8.76 -17.56
N TRP A 9 22.83 7.53 -17.06
CA TRP A 9 24.18 7.04 -16.72
C TRP A 9 24.98 6.60 -17.96
N ILE A 10 24.35 6.02 -19.01
CA ILE A 10 25.02 5.69 -20.27
C ILE A 10 25.54 6.98 -20.89
N PHE A 11 24.72 8.02 -20.84
CA PHE A 11 25.08 9.31 -21.36
C PHE A 11 26.03 10.13 -20.47
N LEU A 12 25.99 9.96 -19.13
CA LEU A 12 27.02 10.44 -18.21
C LEU A 12 28.35 9.74 -18.49
N ALA A 13 28.33 8.42 -18.73
CA ALA A 13 29.51 7.65 -19.13
C ALA A 13 30.04 8.10 -20.49
N ILE A 14 29.17 8.42 -21.45
CA ILE A 14 29.55 9.04 -22.73
C ILE A 14 30.12 10.45 -22.50
N ALA A 15 29.53 11.28 -21.65
CA ALA A 15 30.03 12.62 -21.32
C ALA A 15 31.38 12.56 -20.59
N VAL A 16 31.56 11.59 -19.70
CA VAL A 16 32.83 11.30 -19.01
C VAL A 16 33.85 10.73 -20.00
N LEU A 17 33.47 9.85 -20.92
CA LEU A 17 34.33 9.37 -22.01
C LEU A 17 34.75 10.51 -22.95
N ILE A 18 33.84 11.43 -23.27
CA ILE A 18 34.12 12.64 -24.04
C ILE A 18 35.06 13.55 -23.24
N LEU A 19 34.85 13.73 -21.94
CA LEU A 19 35.75 14.50 -21.08
C LEU A 19 37.15 13.85 -21.01
N ILE A 20 37.22 12.53 -20.83
CA ILE A 20 38.46 11.74 -20.86
C ILE A 20 39.16 11.93 -22.21
N ALA A 21 38.46 11.75 -23.33
CA ALA A 21 39.01 11.97 -24.67
C ALA A 21 39.45 13.43 -24.91
N THR A 22 38.70 14.40 -24.38
CA THR A 22 38.98 15.84 -24.51
C THR A 22 40.22 16.27 -23.72
N PHE A 23 40.41 15.73 -22.51
CA PHE A 23 41.48 16.16 -21.59
C PHE A 23 42.74 15.29 -21.65
N LEU A 24 42.62 13.99 -22.00
CA LEU A 24 43.71 13.01 -21.97
C LEU A 24 44.27 12.63 -23.34
N THR A 25 43.55 12.85 -24.45
CA THR A 25 44.06 12.48 -25.79
C THR A 25 44.90 13.62 -26.40
N PRO A 26 46.21 13.43 -26.68
CA PRO A 26 47.10 14.48 -27.18
C PRO A 26 46.65 15.10 -28.52
N SER A 27 45.99 14.31 -29.35
CA SER A 27 45.45 14.73 -30.65
C SER A 27 44.30 15.74 -30.52
N PHE A 28 43.48 15.63 -29.46
CA PHE A 28 42.38 16.54 -29.21
C PHE A 28 42.89 17.92 -28.74
N ARG A 29 43.94 17.96 -27.92
CA ARG A 29 44.61 19.22 -27.51
C ARG A 29 45.15 20.02 -28.69
N LYS A 30 45.54 19.36 -29.78
CA LYS A 30 46.10 20.01 -30.98
C LYS A 30 45.03 20.64 -31.87
N ARG A 31 43.82 20.07 -31.93
CA ARG A 31 42.74 20.55 -32.83
C ARG A 31 41.32 20.45 -32.23
N PRO A 32 41.04 20.99 -31.04
CA PRO A 32 39.74 20.77 -30.38
C PRO A 32 38.59 21.53 -31.05
N LEU A 33 38.91 22.52 -31.90
CA LEU A 33 37.92 23.28 -32.65
C LEU A 33 37.34 22.48 -33.83
N GLU A 34 38.16 21.69 -34.52
CA GLU A 34 37.73 20.78 -35.60
C GLU A 34 36.83 19.69 -35.03
N PHE A 35 37.19 19.13 -33.87
CA PHE A 35 36.33 18.19 -33.16
C PHE A 35 35.06 18.85 -32.60
N GLY A 36 35.12 20.10 -32.15
CA GLY A 36 33.93 20.86 -31.74
C GLY A 36 32.97 21.15 -32.89
N LEU A 37 33.48 21.36 -34.11
CA LEU A 37 32.68 21.50 -35.33
C LEU A 37 32.11 20.17 -35.80
N ILE A 38 32.87 19.07 -35.73
CA ILE A 38 32.38 17.71 -35.99
C ILE A 38 31.31 17.33 -34.95
N PHE A 39 31.52 17.69 -33.69
CA PHE A 39 30.55 17.50 -32.62
C PHE A 39 29.29 18.33 -32.87
N ALA A 40 29.43 19.62 -33.21
CA ALA A 40 28.30 20.46 -33.58
C ALA A 40 27.56 19.90 -34.81
N ALA A 41 28.26 19.37 -35.81
CA ALA A 41 27.66 18.74 -36.98
C ALA A 41 26.96 17.42 -36.64
N MET A 42 27.57 16.56 -35.83
CA MET A 42 26.91 15.37 -35.26
C MET A 42 25.68 15.74 -34.46
N VAL A 43 25.73 16.85 -33.71
CA VAL A 43 24.60 17.32 -32.93
C VAL A 43 23.55 17.99 -33.81
N VAL A 44 23.89 18.64 -34.92
CA VAL A 44 22.90 19.12 -35.92
C VAL A 44 22.18 17.92 -36.55
N PHE A 45 22.92 16.85 -36.88
CA PHE A 45 22.34 15.58 -37.31
C PHE A 45 21.47 14.94 -36.20
N LEU A 46 21.93 15.01 -34.94
CA LEU A 46 21.17 14.61 -33.77
C LEU A 46 19.94 15.51 -33.55
N VAL A 47 19.98 16.79 -33.93
CA VAL A 47 18.89 17.77 -33.82
C VAL A 47 17.81 17.50 -34.86
N GLU A 48 18.15 17.09 -36.08
CA GLU A 48 17.15 16.56 -37.03
C GLU A 48 16.50 15.28 -36.49
N PHE A 49 17.31 14.37 -35.93
CA PHE A 49 16.81 13.17 -35.25
C PHE A 49 15.96 13.51 -34.00
N ILE A 50 16.32 14.56 -33.24
CA ILE A 50 15.60 15.04 -32.06
C ILE A 50 14.35 15.83 -32.45
N ALA A 51 14.33 16.58 -33.55
CA ALA A 51 13.15 17.27 -34.06
C ALA A 51 12.12 16.27 -34.58
N PHE A 52 12.60 15.18 -35.20
CA PHE A 52 11.81 13.98 -35.47
C PHE A 52 11.30 13.36 -34.16
N ALA A 53 12.15 13.26 -33.12
CA ALA A 53 11.76 12.72 -31.81
C ALA A 53 10.90 13.66 -30.92
N ALA A 54 10.91 14.97 -31.16
CA ALA A 54 10.22 16.00 -30.37
C ALA A 54 8.72 16.06 -30.70
N ARG A 55 8.32 15.50 -31.85
CA ARG A 55 6.91 15.19 -32.16
C ARG A 55 6.29 14.20 -31.16
N PHE A 56 7.08 13.60 -30.26
CA PHE A 56 6.67 12.61 -29.28
C PHE A 56 6.64 13.10 -27.81
N GLN A 57 6.69 14.41 -27.52
CA GLN A 57 6.63 14.93 -26.13
C GLN A 57 5.30 15.61 -25.78
N ALA A 58 4.68 15.16 -24.68
CA ALA A 58 3.34 15.56 -24.24
C ALA A 58 3.28 16.78 -23.29
N VAL A 59 4.41 17.36 -22.88
CA VAL A 59 4.43 18.53 -21.99
C VAL A 59 5.31 19.63 -22.59
N PRO A 60 4.78 20.84 -22.83
CA PRO A 60 5.59 21.96 -23.29
C PRO A 60 6.60 22.33 -22.20
N VAL A 61 7.88 22.37 -22.58
CA VAL A 61 8.96 22.93 -21.74
C VAL A 61 8.69 24.42 -21.57
N THR A 62 8.09 24.82 -20.45
CA THR A 62 7.90 26.25 -20.18
C THR A 62 9.26 26.92 -19.98
N ILE A 63 9.50 28.05 -20.63
CA ILE A 63 10.73 28.86 -20.51
C ILE A 63 11.06 29.19 -19.04
N LEU A 64 10.05 29.33 -18.18
CA LEU A 64 10.19 29.55 -16.73
C LEU A 64 10.72 28.34 -15.95
N GLY A 65 10.64 27.12 -16.49
CA GLY A 65 11.24 25.92 -15.90
C GLY A 65 12.76 25.85 -16.12
N PHE A 66 13.32 26.65 -17.01
CA PHE A 66 14.75 26.64 -17.33
C PHE A 66 15.61 27.19 -16.17
N PRO A 67 15.31 28.37 -15.60
CA PRO A 67 16.07 28.94 -14.49
C PRO A 67 15.84 28.22 -13.15
N LYS A 68 14.63 27.68 -12.94
CA LYS A 68 14.24 26.97 -11.70
C LYS A 68 15.09 25.73 -11.44
N TRP A 69 15.48 25.02 -12.50
CA TRP A 69 16.15 23.72 -12.40
C TRP A 69 17.66 23.76 -12.69
N MET A 70 18.13 24.62 -13.59
CA MET A 70 19.58 24.81 -13.82
C MET A 70 20.26 25.67 -12.75
N GLY A 71 19.48 26.32 -11.88
CA GLY A 71 19.97 27.31 -10.94
C GLY A 71 20.20 28.65 -11.63
N VAL A 72 19.43 29.67 -11.22
CA VAL A 72 19.54 31.04 -11.73
C VAL A 72 20.98 31.55 -11.63
N LEU A 73 21.68 31.23 -10.53
CA LEU A 73 23.06 31.63 -10.31
C LEU A 73 24.03 30.97 -11.32
N GLN A 74 23.89 29.67 -11.57
CA GLN A 74 24.73 28.94 -12.52
C GLN A 74 24.51 29.43 -13.95
N LEU A 75 23.27 29.76 -14.32
CA LEU A 75 22.95 30.26 -15.65
C LEU A 75 23.48 31.69 -15.85
N VAL A 76 23.28 32.59 -14.87
CA VAL A 76 23.77 33.98 -14.94
C VAL A 76 25.30 34.04 -14.92
N VAL A 77 25.93 33.34 -13.97
CA VAL A 77 27.40 33.33 -13.84
C VAL A 77 28.04 32.52 -14.97
N GLY A 78 27.37 31.46 -15.46
CA GLY A 78 27.79 30.69 -16.62
C GLY A 78 27.75 31.49 -17.91
N LEU A 79 26.70 32.27 -18.17
CA LEU A 79 26.66 33.18 -19.32
C LEU A 79 27.75 34.26 -19.23
N TYR A 80 27.97 34.83 -18.04
CA TYR A 80 29.06 35.79 -17.82
C TYR A 80 30.45 35.15 -18.03
N GLY A 81 30.66 33.94 -17.52
CA GLY A 81 31.88 33.16 -17.77
C GLY A 81 32.08 32.86 -19.25
N ALA A 82 31.02 32.54 -19.99
CA ALA A 82 31.07 32.30 -21.43
C ALA A 82 31.55 33.55 -22.18
N LEU A 83 31.06 34.74 -21.80
CA LEU A 83 31.50 36.02 -22.38
C LEU A 83 32.99 36.28 -22.17
N ILE A 84 33.55 35.87 -21.04
CA ILE A 84 34.99 35.98 -20.75
C ILE A 84 35.77 34.95 -21.57
N LEU A 85 35.33 33.70 -21.54
CA LEU A 85 35.97 32.59 -22.22
C LEU A 85 35.97 32.75 -23.75
N LEU A 86 34.96 33.41 -24.33
CA LEU A 86 34.87 33.78 -25.74
C LEU A 86 36.04 34.67 -26.19
N LYS A 87 36.56 35.53 -25.31
CA LYS A 87 37.71 36.40 -25.59
C LYS A 87 39.04 35.64 -25.59
N SER A 88 39.07 34.43 -25.05
CA SER A 88 40.28 33.61 -25.04
C SER A 88 40.52 32.97 -26.41
N ARG A 89 41.81 32.89 -26.81
CA ARG A 89 42.23 32.12 -28.00
C ARG A 89 42.33 30.61 -27.71
N ASN A 90 42.00 30.18 -26.49
CA ASN A 90 42.11 28.78 -26.09
C ASN A 90 40.95 27.97 -26.71
N PRO A 91 41.25 26.97 -27.56
CA PRO A 91 40.22 26.23 -28.27
C PRO A 91 39.39 25.31 -27.36
N VAL A 92 39.89 24.92 -26.18
CA VAL A 92 39.11 24.16 -25.17
C VAL A 92 37.98 25.00 -24.57
N HIS A 93 38.23 26.28 -24.32
CA HIS A 93 37.20 27.20 -23.81
C HIS A 93 36.07 27.40 -24.83
N ARG A 94 36.42 27.52 -26.11
CA ARG A 94 35.45 27.62 -27.21
C ARG A 94 34.60 26.35 -27.33
N PHE A 95 35.21 25.18 -27.15
CA PHE A 95 34.49 23.90 -27.12
C PHE A 95 33.47 23.84 -25.98
N LEU A 96 33.85 24.22 -24.75
CA LEU A 96 32.92 24.24 -23.61
C LEU A 96 31.72 25.17 -23.85
N ILE A 97 31.95 26.34 -24.46
CA ILE A 97 30.88 27.29 -24.81
C ILE A 97 29.94 26.67 -25.85
N ILE A 98 30.49 26.04 -26.90
CA ILE A 98 29.69 25.38 -27.94
C ILE A 98 28.88 24.22 -27.33
N TRP A 99 29.50 23.40 -26.48
CA TRP A 99 28.82 22.32 -25.75
C TRP A 99 27.65 22.88 -24.92
N ALA A 100 27.92 23.86 -24.05
CA ALA A 100 26.89 24.49 -23.24
C ALA A 100 25.75 25.06 -24.10
N ALA A 101 26.07 25.82 -25.15
CA ALA A 101 25.08 26.46 -26.02
C ALA A 101 24.21 25.43 -26.75
N VAL A 102 24.82 24.39 -27.31
CA VAL A 102 24.12 23.35 -28.06
C VAL A 102 23.13 22.59 -27.16
N PHE A 103 23.54 22.16 -25.97
CA PHE A 103 22.64 21.45 -25.06
C PHE A 103 21.67 22.36 -24.32
N MET A 104 21.96 23.66 -24.18
CA MET A 104 20.94 24.62 -23.76
C MET A 104 19.84 24.74 -24.83
N ILE A 105 20.21 24.89 -26.10
CA ILE A 105 19.24 24.99 -27.21
C ILE A 105 18.42 23.70 -27.31
N ILE A 106 19.05 22.53 -27.30
CA ILE A 106 18.34 21.24 -27.33
C ILE A 106 17.50 21.03 -26.07
N GLY A 107 18.02 21.47 -24.92
CA GLY A 107 17.33 21.43 -23.64
C GLY A 107 16.05 22.26 -23.61
N THR A 108 15.89 23.27 -24.49
CA THR A 108 14.61 23.99 -24.65
C THR A 108 13.52 23.13 -25.32
N TYR A 109 13.91 22.13 -26.11
CA TYR A 109 12.99 21.20 -26.78
C TYR A 109 12.75 19.91 -25.99
N SER A 110 13.66 19.53 -25.08
CA SER A 110 13.53 18.32 -24.27
C SER A 110 14.33 18.40 -22.96
N PHE A 111 13.62 18.29 -21.83
CA PHE A 111 14.22 18.28 -20.48
C PHE A 111 15.31 17.21 -20.30
N ARG A 112 15.23 16.10 -21.05
CA ARG A 112 16.15 14.94 -20.94
C ARG A 112 17.58 15.22 -21.40
N PHE A 113 17.79 16.25 -22.23
CA PHE A 113 19.12 16.63 -22.73
C PHE A 113 19.67 17.87 -22.02
N ARG A 114 18.90 18.46 -21.10
CA ARG A 114 19.33 19.58 -20.26
C ARG A 114 20.24 19.10 -19.13
N ASP A 115 19.84 18.04 -18.44
CA ASP A 115 20.55 17.44 -17.31
C ASP A 115 21.09 16.03 -17.68
N PRO A 116 22.40 15.72 -17.53
CA PRO A 116 23.51 16.53 -17.01
C PRO A 116 24.28 17.37 -18.08
N TYR A 117 23.87 17.35 -19.34
CA TYR A 117 24.71 17.73 -20.48
C TYR A 117 24.96 19.23 -20.66
N ALA A 118 23.97 20.08 -20.36
CA ALA A 118 24.18 21.52 -20.32
C ALA A 118 24.75 21.94 -18.97
N ALA A 119 24.32 21.27 -17.89
CA ALA A 119 24.73 21.56 -16.53
C ALA A 119 26.26 21.47 -16.35
N ILE A 120 26.90 20.38 -16.79
CA ILE A 120 28.36 20.18 -16.63
C ILE A 120 29.19 21.30 -17.26
N PRO A 121 29.08 21.60 -18.58
CA PRO A 121 29.87 22.67 -19.18
C PRO A 121 29.49 24.04 -18.61
N LEU A 122 28.22 24.29 -18.28
CA LEU A 122 27.81 25.57 -17.65
C LEU A 122 28.36 25.73 -16.26
N THR A 123 28.46 24.68 -15.45
CA THR A 123 29.09 24.74 -14.12
C THR A 123 30.58 25.05 -14.24
N LEU A 124 31.28 24.43 -15.20
CA LEU A 124 32.71 24.71 -15.44
C LEU A 124 32.92 26.16 -15.91
N ILE A 125 32.08 26.63 -16.83
CA ILE A 125 32.12 28.01 -17.32
C ILE A 125 31.74 28.98 -16.19
N ALA A 126 30.73 28.67 -15.39
CA ALA A 126 30.29 29.47 -14.25
C ALA A 126 31.38 29.54 -13.17
N GLY A 127 32.10 28.45 -12.90
CA GLY A 127 33.26 28.46 -12.01
C GLY A 127 34.35 29.43 -12.48
N TYR A 128 34.63 29.46 -13.79
CA TYR A 128 35.58 30.40 -14.37
C TYR A 128 35.07 31.85 -14.30
N GLY A 129 33.78 32.07 -14.60
CA GLY A 129 33.12 33.35 -14.48
C GLY A 129 33.17 33.88 -13.05
N LEU A 130 32.83 33.05 -12.07
CA LEU A 130 32.86 33.38 -10.65
C LEU A 130 34.27 33.73 -10.19
N MET A 131 35.28 32.95 -10.58
CA MET A 131 36.68 33.21 -10.23
C MET A 131 37.14 34.58 -10.76
N SER A 132 36.73 34.95 -11.98
CA SER A 132 37.04 36.26 -12.54
C SER A 132 36.34 37.42 -11.79
N VAL A 133 35.11 37.20 -11.30
CA VAL A 133 34.38 38.16 -10.47
C VAL A 133 35.07 38.30 -9.11
N ILE A 134 35.42 37.18 -8.47
CA ILE A 134 36.15 37.15 -7.20
C ILE A 134 37.49 37.88 -7.33
N MET A 135 38.26 37.65 -8.40
CA MET A 135 39.52 38.35 -8.64
C MET A 135 39.31 39.86 -8.86
N LYS A 136 38.31 40.27 -9.64
CA LYS A 136 37.97 41.70 -9.81
C LYS A 136 37.52 42.37 -8.51
N ILE A 137 36.75 41.67 -7.68
CA ILE A 137 36.31 42.15 -6.37
C ILE A 137 37.50 42.29 -5.42
N ARG A 138 38.42 41.31 -5.42
CA ARG A 138 39.68 41.32 -4.64
C ARG A 138 40.61 42.48 -5.03
N ASP A 139 40.70 42.76 -6.32
CA ASP A 139 41.58 43.80 -6.84
C ASP A 139 40.94 45.21 -6.79
N SER A 140 39.64 45.30 -6.45
CA SER A 140 38.95 46.58 -6.28
C SER A 140 39.47 47.36 -5.07
N GLU A 141 39.72 48.65 -5.24
CA GLU A 141 40.23 49.53 -4.18
C GLU A 141 39.23 49.72 -3.02
N VAL A 142 37.94 49.50 -3.28
CA VAL A 142 36.85 49.69 -2.31
C VAL A 142 36.84 48.58 -1.25
N LEU A 143 37.08 47.33 -1.64
CA LEU A 143 37.07 46.18 -0.70
C LEU A 143 38.38 45.98 0.05
N LYS A 144 39.52 46.50 -0.44
CA LYS A 144 40.81 46.49 0.27
C LYS A 144 40.78 47.22 1.63
N ARG A 145 39.73 48.01 1.89
CA ARG A 145 39.50 48.73 3.15
C ARG A 145 38.91 47.86 4.28
N TYR A 146 38.34 46.69 3.98
CA TYR A 146 37.72 45.84 5.00
C TYR A 146 38.69 44.78 5.55
N PRO A 147 38.99 44.78 6.86
CA PRO A 147 40.04 43.94 7.47
C PRO A 147 39.75 42.43 7.42
N LEU A 148 38.48 42.02 7.29
CA LEU A 148 38.07 40.61 7.14
C LEU A 148 38.56 39.94 5.85
N LEU A 149 38.92 40.71 4.80
CA LEU A 149 39.42 40.18 3.51
C LEU A 149 40.96 40.16 3.40
N LYS A 150 41.70 40.54 4.45
CA LYS A 150 43.17 40.52 4.47
C LYS A 150 43.80 39.15 4.77
N TRP A 151 43.00 38.09 4.88
CA TRP A 151 43.54 36.74 5.12
C TRP A 151 44.24 36.21 3.86
N ASP A 152 45.54 35.97 3.98
CA ASP A 152 46.32 35.28 2.95
C ASP A 152 46.02 33.78 3.02
N ILE A 153 44.88 33.41 2.45
CA ILE A 153 44.42 32.03 2.42
C ILE A 153 45.37 31.25 1.49
N GLY A 154 46.13 30.31 2.04
CA GLY A 154 47.12 29.51 1.30
C GLY A 154 46.51 28.77 0.08
N PRO A 155 47.35 28.38 -0.91
CA PRO A 155 46.87 27.78 -2.17
C PRO A 155 45.98 26.54 -1.99
N SER A 156 46.23 25.78 -0.92
CA SER A 156 45.47 24.58 -0.51
C SER A 156 44.07 24.89 0.00
N LEU A 157 43.89 25.89 0.88
CA LEU A 157 42.55 26.32 1.33
C LEU A 157 41.75 26.99 0.21
N LYS A 158 42.42 27.74 -0.69
CA LYS A 158 41.78 28.31 -1.89
C LYS A 158 41.24 27.23 -2.82
N SER A 159 42.04 26.19 -3.07
CA SER A 159 41.63 25.03 -3.86
C SER A 159 40.49 24.27 -3.18
N GLY A 160 40.53 24.16 -1.85
CA GLY A 160 39.45 23.58 -1.03
C GLY A 160 38.14 24.38 -1.10
N ALA A 161 38.19 25.72 -1.06
CA ALA A 161 37.01 26.57 -1.17
C ALA A 161 36.37 26.52 -2.58
N ILE A 162 37.19 26.48 -3.64
CA ILE A 162 36.71 26.29 -5.02
C ILE A 162 36.10 24.89 -5.19
N LEU A 163 36.74 23.86 -4.64
CA LEU A 163 36.22 22.50 -4.64
C LEU A 163 34.87 22.42 -3.90
N LEU A 164 34.73 23.09 -2.75
CA LEU A 164 33.47 23.21 -2.01
C LEU A 164 32.38 23.95 -2.81
N LEU A 165 32.73 25.05 -3.49
CA LEU A 165 31.80 25.79 -4.35
C LEU A 165 31.31 24.99 -5.57
N ILE A 166 32.06 23.98 -6.00
CA ILE A 166 31.67 23.04 -7.07
C ILE A 166 30.91 21.84 -6.49
N LEU A 167 31.38 21.28 -5.38
CA LEU A 167 30.76 20.12 -4.73
C LEU A 167 29.38 20.44 -4.18
N VAL A 168 29.14 21.63 -3.64
CA VAL A 168 27.83 21.98 -3.05
C VAL A 168 26.71 21.97 -4.11
N PRO A 169 26.83 22.63 -5.27
CA PRO A 169 25.82 22.55 -6.34
C PRO A 169 25.70 21.16 -6.97
N VAL A 170 26.81 20.42 -7.11
CA VAL A 170 26.79 19.06 -7.67
C VAL A 170 26.10 18.09 -6.71
N SER A 171 26.42 18.14 -5.43
CA SER A 171 25.78 17.35 -4.39
C SER A 171 24.32 17.75 -4.19
N GLN A 172 23.98 19.04 -4.28
CA GLN A 172 22.59 19.50 -4.24
C GLN A 172 21.81 19.02 -5.48
N GLY A 173 22.39 19.11 -6.67
CA GLY A 173 21.79 18.61 -7.90
C GLY A 173 21.59 17.09 -7.88
N ALA A 174 22.58 16.35 -7.39
CA ALA A 174 22.46 14.91 -7.18
C ALA A 174 21.39 14.58 -6.14
N ALA A 175 21.42 15.21 -4.96
CA ALA A 175 20.44 15.00 -3.91
C ALA A 175 19.01 15.31 -4.38
N MET A 176 18.80 16.40 -5.13
CA MET A 176 17.50 16.75 -5.71
C MET A 176 17.05 15.81 -6.83
N ALA A 177 17.99 15.24 -7.61
CA ALA A 177 17.68 14.24 -8.62
C ALA A 177 17.30 12.91 -7.98
N TYR A 178 17.97 12.51 -6.89
CA TYR A 178 17.71 11.25 -6.18
C TYR A 178 16.54 11.33 -5.20
N SER A 179 16.24 12.49 -4.60
CA SER A 179 15.12 12.66 -3.67
C SER A 179 13.76 12.49 -4.34
N ASN A 180 13.68 12.65 -5.66
CA ASN A 180 12.46 12.47 -6.44
C ASN A 180 12.39 11.09 -7.13
N VAL A 181 13.38 10.21 -6.93
CA VAL A 181 13.32 8.82 -7.39
C VAL A 181 12.57 8.01 -6.33
N ILE A 182 11.32 7.65 -6.63
CA ILE A 182 10.53 6.76 -5.78
C ILE A 182 11.23 5.40 -5.74
N THR A 183 11.78 5.04 -4.58
CA THR A 183 12.30 3.69 -4.32
C THR A 183 11.15 2.79 -3.89
N PRO A 184 10.94 1.64 -4.55
CA PRO A 184 9.85 0.74 -4.17
C PRO A 184 10.08 0.14 -2.77
N SER A 185 9.01 -0.04 -2.02
CA SER A 185 9.04 -0.73 -0.72
C SER A 185 9.40 -2.22 -0.88
N PRO A 186 9.89 -2.90 0.17
CA PRO A 186 10.08 -4.35 0.15
C PRO A 186 8.83 -5.12 -0.32
N GLU A 187 7.65 -4.68 0.09
CA GLU A 187 6.34 -5.23 -0.25
C GLU A 187 6.01 -5.05 -1.74
N GLN A 188 6.36 -3.89 -2.31
CA GLN A 188 6.26 -3.63 -3.76
C GLN A 188 7.28 -4.47 -4.56
N ILE A 189 8.51 -4.64 -4.06
CA ILE A 189 9.54 -5.49 -4.68
C ILE A 189 9.07 -6.95 -4.72
N SER A 190 8.44 -7.42 -3.64
CA SER A 190 7.83 -8.75 -3.59
C SER A 190 6.74 -8.90 -4.67
N ALA A 191 5.87 -7.90 -4.80
CA ALA A 191 4.84 -7.87 -5.84
C ALA A 191 5.45 -7.92 -7.26
N PHE A 192 6.50 -7.14 -7.53
CA PHE A 192 7.16 -7.16 -8.84
C PHE A 192 7.82 -8.51 -9.14
N SER A 193 8.50 -9.11 -8.16
CA SER A 193 9.10 -10.44 -8.27
C SER A 193 8.04 -11.51 -8.54
N TRP A 194 6.88 -11.42 -7.87
CA TRP A 194 5.76 -12.31 -8.12
C TRP A 194 5.19 -12.12 -9.53
N ILE A 195 4.97 -10.88 -9.97
CA ILE A 195 4.44 -10.56 -11.31
C ILE A 195 5.35 -11.12 -12.40
N GLU A 196 6.65 -10.90 -12.30
CA GLU A 196 7.62 -11.36 -13.30
C GLU A 196 7.62 -12.89 -13.46
N LYS A 197 7.44 -13.62 -12.35
CA LYS A 197 7.47 -15.09 -12.31
C LYS A 197 6.13 -15.74 -12.68
N ASN A 198 5.01 -15.12 -12.31
CA ASN A 198 3.69 -15.77 -12.33
C ASN A 198 2.74 -15.22 -13.40
N THR A 199 3.15 -14.22 -14.18
CA THR A 199 2.31 -13.67 -15.26
C THR A 199 2.94 -13.86 -16.64
N PRO A 200 2.14 -14.05 -17.71
CA PRO A 200 2.64 -14.09 -19.09
C PRO A 200 3.42 -12.83 -19.48
N GLN A 201 4.44 -12.96 -20.34
CA GLN A 201 5.28 -11.82 -20.78
C GLN A 201 4.48 -10.73 -21.53
N ASP A 202 3.42 -11.13 -22.22
CA ASP A 202 2.51 -10.26 -22.95
C ASP A 202 1.33 -9.75 -22.12
N ALA A 203 1.28 -10.10 -20.82
CA ALA A 203 0.24 -9.63 -19.91
C ALA A 203 0.19 -8.11 -19.85
N VAL A 204 -1.04 -7.58 -19.85
CA VAL A 204 -1.33 -6.16 -19.79
C VAL A 204 -1.87 -5.80 -18.41
N PHE A 205 -1.15 -4.95 -17.72
CA PHE A 205 -1.48 -4.44 -16.39
C PHE A 205 -2.15 -3.08 -16.46
N MET A 206 -2.95 -2.79 -15.45
CA MET A 206 -3.45 -1.47 -15.15
C MET A 206 -2.93 -1.03 -13.78
N ALA A 207 -2.19 0.06 -13.73
CA ALA A 207 -1.78 0.73 -12.52
C ALA A 207 -2.05 2.24 -12.61
N ARG A 208 -2.04 2.96 -11.47
CA ARG A 208 -2.01 4.44 -11.50
C ARG A 208 -0.68 4.93 -12.06
N ILE A 209 -0.67 6.14 -12.64
CA ILE A 209 0.48 6.70 -13.37
C ILE A 209 1.82 6.65 -12.62
N ASN A 210 1.79 6.88 -11.30
CA ASN A 210 3.00 6.86 -10.48
C ASN A 210 3.57 5.43 -10.35
N GLU A 211 2.71 4.43 -10.31
CA GLU A 211 3.05 3.01 -10.14
C GLU A 211 3.39 2.34 -11.48
N SER A 212 2.76 2.77 -12.58
CA SER A 212 2.98 2.21 -13.91
C SER A 212 4.47 2.20 -14.29
N TYR A 213 5.23 3.24 -13.92
CA TYR A 213 6.66 3.33 -14.24
C TYR A 213 7.48 2.27 -13.49
N LEU A 214 7.16 2.04 -12.22
CA LEU A 214 7.80 1.02 -11.39
C LEU A 214 7.43 -0.37 -11.90
N LEU A 215 6.16 -0.59 -12.25
CA LEU A 215 5.68 -1.88 -12.74
C LEU A 215 6.40 -2.29 -14.03
N ILE A 216 6.38 -1.46 -15.08
CA ILE A 216 7.05 -1.82 -16.35
C ILE A 216 8.57 -1.99 -16.12
N GLY A 217 9.18 -1.06 -15.36
CA GLY A 217 10.63 -1.03 -15.17
C GLY A 217 11.19 -2.21 -14.39
N ASN A 218 10.40 -2.83 -13.50
CA ASN A 218 10.84 -3.96 -12.67
C ASN A 218 10.29 -5.32 -13.12
N THR A 219 9.19 -5.36 -13.88
CA THR A 219 8.55 -6.63 -14.27
C THR A 219 8.64 -6.93 -15.76
N HIS A 220 8.99 -5.93 -16.58
CA HIS A 220 8.96 -5.99 -18.03
C HIS A 220 7.58 -6.29 -18.64
N ARG A 221 6.50 -6.25 -17.83
CA ARG A 221 5.12 -6.38 -18.31
C ARG A 221 4.61 -5.06 -18.87
N ARG A 222 3.61 -5.12 -19.75
CA ARG A 222 3.00 -3.92 -20.31
C ARG A 222 2.05 -3.33 -19.28
N ASP A 223 2.08 -2.02 -19.10
CA ASP A 223 0.99 -1.28 -18.42
C ASP A 223 0.24 -0.46 -19.47
N VAL A 224 -1.10 -0.47 -19.44
CA VAL A 224 -1.94 0.20 -20.46
C VAL A 224 -1.59 1.66 -20.64
N LEU A 225 -1.38 2.37 -19.53
CA LEU A 225 -1.17 3.80 -19.57
C LEU A 225 0.20 4.12 -20.19
N LEU A 226 1.27 3.53 -19.69
CA LEU A 226 2.62 3.79 -20.18
C LEU A 226 2.93 3.15 -21.52
N TRP A 227 2.36 1.97 -21.79
CA TRP A 227 2.51 1.35 -23.10
C TRP A 227 2.00 2.29 -24.18
N ASN A 228 0.78 2.81 -24.00
CA ASN A 228 0.21 3.71 -24.98
C ASN A 228 0.87 5.09 -24.95
N THR A 229 1.10 5.70 -23.79
CA THR A 229 1.63 7.08 -23.74
C THR A 229 3.12 7.20 -24.06
N VAL A 230 3.92 6.16 -23.83
CA VAL A 230 5.39 6.20 -23.96
C VAL A 230 5.92 5.16 -24.94
N TYR A 231 5.62 3.88 -24.73
CA TYR A 231 6.36 2.79 -25.42
C TYR A 231 5.89 2.51 -26.85
N ARG A 232 4.60 2.66 -27.15
CA ARG A 232 4.03 2.43 -28.49
C ARG A 232 4.72 3.30 -29.54
N GLY A 233 5.02 4.56 -29.22
CA GLY A 233 5.75 5.45 -30.13
C GLY A 233 7.22 5.08 -30.37
N PHE A 234 7.81 4.24 -29.53
CA PHE A 234 9.17 3.71 -29.75
C PHE A 234 9.19 2.42 -30.58
N MET A 235 8.10 1.66 -30.60
CA MET A 235 8.02 0.33 -31.24
C MET A 235 7.05 0.27 -32.43
N GLY A 236 6.34 1.35 -32.72
CA GLY A 236 5.36 1.46 -33.80
C GLY A 236 4.86 2.90 -33.99
N ASP A 237 3.61 3.06 -34.41
CA ASP A 237 3.02 4.39 -34.65
C ASP A 237 2.71 5.11 -33.34
N ALA A 238 3.31 6.29 -33.17
CA ALA A 238 3.09 7.10 -31.99
C ALA A 238 1.63 7.56 -31.86
N PRO A 239 1.04 7.46 -30.66
CA PRO A 239 -0.31 7.94 -30.45
C PRO A 239 -0.37 9.46 -30.53
N SER A 240 -1.50 9.94 -31.04
CA SER A 240 -1.87 11.34 -31.01
C SER A 240 -2.09 11.84 -29.56
N VAL A 241 -1.98 13.15 -29.37
CA VAL A 241 -2.31 13.80 -28.07
C VAL A 241 -3.74 13.47 -27.63
N LYS A 242 -4.66 13.32 -28.58
CA LYS A 242 -6.06 12.96 -28.31
C LYS A 242 -6.18 11.53 -27.79
N GLU A 243 -5.49 10.57 -28.39
CA GLU A 243 -5.44 9.17 -27.92
C GLU A 243 -4.82 9.07 -26.52
N ASN A 244 -3.73 9.79 -26.25
CA ASN A 244 -3.10 9.81 -24.93
C ASN A 244 -4.03 10.35 -23.84
N ARG A 245 -4.73 11.46 -24.11
CA ARG A 245 -5.71 12.03 -23.17
C ARG A 245 -6.91 11.10 -22.96
N MET A 246 -7.34 10.42 -24.02
CA MET A 246 -8.44 9.45 -23.94
C MET A 246 -8.07 8.28 -23.04
N ILE A 247 -6.89 7.67 -23.21
CA ILE A 247 -6.44 6.55 -22.39
C ILE A 247 -6.21 6.96 -20.94
N GLN A 248 -5.64 8.14 -20.69
CA GLN A 248 -5.54 8.70 -19.34
C GLN A 248 -6.91 8.83 -18.68
N LYS A 249 -7.89 9.35 -19.42
CA LYS A 249 -9.26 9.48 -18.92
C LYS A 249 -9.90 8.12 -18.66
N GLU A 250 -9.72 7.15 -19.55
CA GLU A 250 -10.27 5.80 -19.40
C GLU A 250 -9.68 5.09 -18.17
N VAL A 251 -8.36 5.11 -18.00
CA VAL A 251 -7.71 4.53 -16.81
C VAL A 251 -8.20 5.23 -15.53
N SER A 252 -8.27 6.57 -15.52
CA SER A 252 -8.84 7.30 -14.37
C SER A 252 -10.29 6.88 -14.12
N THR A 253 -11.10 6.75 -15.18
CA THR A 253 -12.51 6.36 -15.06
C THR A 253 -12.63 4.97 -14.45
N ILE A 254 -11.77 4.00 -14.78
CA ILE A 254 -11.78 2.69 -14.11
C ILE A 254 -11.49 2.83 -12.61
N PHE A 255 -10.48 3.61 -12.23
CA PHE A 255 -10.11 3.82 -10.83
C PHE A 255 -11.13 4.64 -10.03
N ASP A 256 -11.91 5.48 -10.69
CA ASP A 256 -12.82 6.44 -10.05
C ASP A 256 -14.30 6.02 -10.17
N SER A 257 -14.66 5.12 -11.11
CA SER A 257 -16.04 4.68 -11.32
C SER A 257 -16.47 3.66 -10.28
N SER A 258 -17.61 3.96 -9.64
CA SER A 258 -18.34 3.03 -8.77
C SER A 258 -19.35 2.17 -9.52
N ILE A 259 -19.35 2.20 -10.86
CA ILE A 259 -20.28 1.46 -11.72
C ILE A 259 -19.50 0.30 -12.39
N PRO A 260 -19.58 -0.94 -11.87
CA PRO A 260 -18.74 -2.04 -12.34
C PRO A 260 -18.87 -2.33 -13.85
N PRO A 261 -20.06 -2.31 -14.48
CA PRO A 261 -20.18 -2.53 -15.92
C PRO A 261 -19.38 -1.53 -16.80
N GLU A 262 -19.26 -0.27 -16.37
CA GLU A 262 -18.46 0.72 -17.09
C GLU A 262 -16.97 0.38 -17.01
N ALA A 263 -16.50 -0.01 -15.83
CA ALA A 263 -15.13 -0.44 -15.63
C ALA A 263 -14.81 -1.70 -16.44
N TYR A 264 -15.69 -2.71 -16.46
CA TYR A 264 -15.49 -3.92 -17.24
C TYR A 264 -15.34 -3.62 -18.73
N TYR A 265 -16.22 -2.77 -19.28
CA TYR A 265 -16.15 -2.36 -20.68
C TYR A 265 -14.80 -1.72 -21.01
N LEU A 266 -14.29 -0.84 -20.15
CA LEU A 266 -13.01 -0.17 -20.36
C LEU A 266 -11.81 -1.12 -20.18
N ILE A 267 -11.90 -2.08 -19.26
CA ILE A 267 -10.91 -3.15 -19.05
C ILE A 267 -10.82 -4.02 -20.30
N GLU A 268 -11.96 -4.49 -20.82
CA GLU A 268 -12.03 -5.29 -22.04
C GLU A 268 -11.53 -4.51 -23.27
N LYS A 269 -12.00 -3.28 -23.44
CA LYS A 269 -11.60 -2.40 -24.56
C LYS A 269 -10.07 -2.22 -24.62
N ASN A 270 -9.42 -2.15 -23.47
CA ASN A 270 -7.98 -1.95 -23.36
C ASN A 270 -7.17 -3.26 -23.20
N ASN A 271 -7.82 -4.43 -23.33
CA ASN A 271 -7.21 -5.75 -23.15
C ASN A 271 -6.47 -5.91 -21.81
N ILE A 272 -6.98 -5.30 -20.73
CA ILE A 272 -6.37 -5.39 -19.39
C ILE A 272 -6.56 -6.80 -18.84
N SER A 273 -5.46 -7.45 -18.46
CA SER A 273 -5.46 -8.80 -17.87
C SER A 273 -5.31 -8.77 -16.35
N TYR A 274 -4.58 -7.79 -15.82
CA TYR A 274 -4.29 -7.67 -14.39
C TYR A 274 -4.43 -6.23 -13.91
N LEU A 275 -4.85 -6.08 -12.66
CA LEU A 275 -4.92 -4.80 -11.96
C LEU A 275 -3.88 -4.79 -10.85
N TYR A 276 -3.13 -3.70 -10.75
CA TYR A 276 -2.18 -3.43 -9.69
C TYR A 276 -2.73 -2.29 -8.84
N LEU A 277 -3.19 -2.62 -7.63
CA LEU A 277 -3.85 -1.69 -6.71
C LEU A 277 -2.97 -1.48 -5.48
N THR A 278 -2.68 -0.23 -5.17
CA THR A 278 -2.03 0.18 -3.91
C THR A 278 -3.06 0.38 -2.81
N ARG A 279 -2.61 0.60 -1.58
CA ARG A 279 -3.45 1.01 -0.44
C ARG A 279 -4.53 2.04 -0.78
N ASN A 280 -4.15 3.11 -1.46
CA ASN A 280 -5.05 4.24 -1.71
C ASN A 280 -6.12 3.90 -2.74
N ASP A 281 -5.86 2.91 -3.60
CA ASP A 281 -6.80 2.49 -4.62
C ASP A 281 -8.00 1.75 -4.02
N HIS A 282 -7.84 1.12 -2.84
CA HIS A 282 -8.91 0.42 -2.10
C HIS A 282 -9.94 1.35 -1.44
N LYS A 283 -9.75 2.67 -1.52
CA LYS A 283 -10.65 3.66 -0.92
C LYS A 283 -11.68 4.24 -1.90
N SER A 284 -11.60 3.91 -3.19
CA SER A 284 -12.46 4.51 -4.22
C SER A 284 -12.60 3.63 -5.47
N GLY A 285 -13.69 3.85 -6.22
CA GLY A 285 -13.95 3.22 -7.52
C GLY A 285 -13.74 1.72 -7.52
N ILE A 286 -12.88 1.20 -8.40
CA ILE A 286 -12.62 -0.24 -8.54
C ILE A 286 -12.16 -0.95 -7.28
N GLY A 287 -11.43 -0.26 -6.39
CA GLY A 287 -11.00 -0.83 -5.13
C GLY A 287 -12.15 -1.10 -4.15
N LEU A 288 -13.32 -0.48 -4.36
CA LEU A 288 -14.50 -0.72 -3.52
C LEU A 288 -15.20 -2.04 -3.83
N TYR A 289 -15.03 -2.61 -5.03
CA TYR A 289 -15.72 -3.83 -5.44
C TYR A 289 -14.81 -4.98 -5.90
N ALA A 290 -13.59 -4.71 -6.37
CA ALA A 290 -12.62 -5.76 -6.70
C ALA A 290 -12.41 -6.81 -5.58
N PRO A 291 -12.44 -6.43 -4.27
CA PRO A 291 -12.37 -7.39 -3.17
C PRO A 291 -13.50 -8.43 -3.10
N TYR A 292 -14.69 -8.17 -3.66
CA TYR A 292 -15.82 -9.11 -3.59
C TYR A 292 -16.35 -9.58 -4.95
N ASP A 293 -16.16 -8.79 -5.99
CA ASP A 293 -16.69 -9.04 -7.32
C ASP A 293 -15.94 -10.19 -8.03
N PRO A 294 -16.64 -11.25 -8.46
CA PRO A 294 -16.03 -12.42 -9.10
C PRO A 294 -15.20 -12.14 -10.35
N HIS A 295 -15.40 -11.01 -11.04
CA HIS A 295 -14.56 -10.64 -12.18
C HIS A 295 -13.10 -10.34 -11.78
N PHE A 296 -12.81 -10.16 -10.50
CA PHE A 296 -11.46 -9.87 -9.99
C PHE A 296 -11.02 -10.95 -9.02
N LYS A 297 -10.18 -11.88 -9.50
CA LYS A 297 -9.55 -12.89 -8.64
C LYS A 297 -8.27 -12.31 -8.03
N THR A 298 -8.22 -12.20 -6.72
CA THR A 298 -6.98 -11.87 -6.02
C THR A 298 -5.94 -12.97 -6.26
N VAL A 299 -4.78 -12.60 -6.77
CA VAL A 299 -3.68 -13.54 -7.06
C VAL A 299 -2.42 -13.25 -6.25
N PHE A 300 -2.32 -12.05 -5.67
CA PHE A 300 -1.22 -11.67 -4.79
C PHE A 300 -1.62 -10.50 -3.89
N VAL A 301 -1.16 -10.51 -2.64
CA VAL A 301 -1.22 -9.37 -1.73
C VAL A 301 0.06 -9.31 -0.87
N SER A 302 0.54 -8.12 -0.53
CA SER A 302 1.79 -7.97 0.25
C SER A 302 1.69 -6.99 1.42
N GLY A 303 0.50 -6.48 1.73
CA GLY A 303 0.34 -5.47 2.77
C GLY A 303 0.69 -4.06 2.31
N ASP A 304 1.07 -3.83 1.04
CA ASP A 304 1.09 -2.51 0.37
C ASP A 304 0.32 -2.51 -0.96
N VAL A 305 0.28 -3.68 -1.60
CA VAL A 305 -0.19 -3.87 -2.98
C VAL A 305 -1.07 -5.10 -3.04
N SER A 306 -2.08 -5.05 -3.92
CA SER A 306 -2.85 -6.19 -4.35
C SER A 306 -2.80 -6.31 -5.87
N VAL A 307 -2.64 -7.54 -6.35
CA VAL A 307 -2.77 -7.87 -7.77
C VAL A 307 -4.02 -8.70 -7.96
N TYR A 308 -4.88 -8.23 -8.86
CA TYR A 308 -6.09 -8.93 -9.27
C TYR A 308 -5.94 -9.39 -10.72
N ARG A 309 -6.32 -10.63 -11.01
CA ARG A 309 -6.54 -11.10 -12.38
C ARG A 309 -7.98 -10.80 -12.78
N TYR A 310 -8.15 -10.16 -13.92
CA TYR A 310 -9.47 -9.94 -14.50
C TYR A 310 -9.98 -11.22 -15.17
N ILE A 311 -11.22 -11.58 -14.90
CA ILE A 311 -11.91 -12.76 -15.42
C ILE A 311 -13.18 -12.26 -16.10
N ARG A 312 -13.22 -12.38 -17.43
CA ARG A 312 -14.29 -11.84 -18.26
C ARG A 312 -15.65 -12.46 -17.95
N ASN A 313 -15.69 -13.79 -17.85
CA ASN A 313 -16.89 -14.56 -17.57
C ASN A 313 -16.61 -15.42 -16.32
N PRO A 314 -16.79 -14.87 -15.11
CA PRO A 314 -16.58 -15.63 -13.89
C PRO A 314 -17.60 -16.76 -13.77
N GLU A 315 -17.20 -17.86 -13.13
CA GLU A 315 -18.10 -19.01 -12.90
C GLU A 315 -19.22 -18.70 -11.89
N LEU A 316 -19.01 -17.68 -11.06
CA LEU A 316 -20.00 -17.17 -10.11
C LEU A 316 -20.70 -15.93 -10.67
N GLU A 317 -21.99 -16.08 -10.90
CA GLU A 317 -22.89 -14.98 -11.26
C GLU A 317 -23.45 -14.29 -10.01
N SER A 318 -23.93 -13.06 -10.15
CA SER A 318 -24.58 -12.34 -9.07
C SER A 318 -25.86 -13.06 -8.61
N ASN A 319 -26.01 -13.25 -7.31
CA ASN A 319 -27.24 -13.78 -6.72
C ASN A 319 -28.18 -12.63 -6.37
N THR A 320 -29.10 -12.34 -7.29
CA THR A 320 -30.10 -11.28 -7.18
C THR A 320 -31.38 -11.72 -6.45
N SER A 321 -31.45 -12.97 -5.98
CA SER A 321 -32.59 -13.45 -5.21
C SER A 321 -32.74 -12.63 -3.93
N GLU A 322 -33.91 -12.07 -3.69
CA GLU A 322 -34.22 -11.37 -2.44
C GLU A 322 -34.63 -12.36 -1.36
N ILE A 323 -34.07 -12.23 -0.16
CA ILE A 323 -34.57 -12.92 1.04
C ILE A 323 -35.52 -11.96 1.73
N ARG A 324 -36.80 -12.32 1.77
CA ARG A 324 -37.81 -11.50 2.46
C ARG A 324 -37.77 -11.80 3.95
N PRO A 325 -37.70 -10.79 4.83
CA PRO A 325 -37.87 -10.97 6.25
C PRO A 325 -39.14 -11.77 6.53
N GLN A 326 -38.99 -12.93 7.14
CA GLN A 326 -40.12 -13.76 7.50
C GLN A 326 -40.80 -13.23 8.76
N ASN A 327 -42.10 -13.51 8.91
CA ASN A 327 -42.82 -13.23 10.15
C ASN A 327 -42.56 -14.33 11.20
N ASN A 328 -41.27 -14.56 11.49
CA ASN A 328 -40.77 -15.53 12.45
C ASN A 328 -39.71 -14.86 13.35
N ARG A 329 -39.18 -15.61 14.34
CA ARG A 329 -38.20 -15.08 15.31
C ARG A 329 -36.87 -14.58 14.69
N TYR A 330 -36.62 -14.86 13.41
CA TYR A 330 -35.41 -14.45 12.68
C TYR A 330 -35.64 -13.25 11.75
N GLY A 331 -36.89 -12.80 11.57
CA GLY A 331 -37.23 -11.78 10.59
C GLY A 331 -36.40 -10.50 10.71
N GLU A 332 -36.23 -9.98 11.92
CA GLU A 332 -35.47 -8.76 12.19
C GLU A 332 -33.96 -8.96 11.98
N ILE A 333 -33.43 -10.10 12.41
CA ILE A 333 -32.02 -10.48 12.23
C ILE A 333 -31.69 -10.59 10.74
N ILE A 334 -32.52 -11.29 9.97
CA ILE A 334 -32.37 -11.42 8.51
C ILE A 334 -32.50 -10.03 7.87
N GLY A 335 -33.51 -9.26 8.26
CA GLY A 335 -33.74 -7.90 7.76
C GLY A 335 -32.56 -6.96 8.01
N PHE A 336 -31.85 -7.10 9.13
CA PHE A 336 -30.64 -6.34 9.41
C PHE A 336 -29.47 -6.79 8.51
N ILE A 337 -29.19 -8.09 8.44
CA ILE A 337 -28.06 -8.63 7.66
C ILE A 337 -28.23 -8.35 6.16
N GLU A 338 -29.43 -8.50 5.60
CA GLU A 338 -29.71 -8.28 4.17
C GLU A 338 -29.48 -6.82 3.73
N LYS A 339 -29.42 -5.84 4.64
CA LYS A 339 -29.05 -4.44 4.30
C LYS A 339 -27.66 -4.33 3.68
N PHE A 340 -26.78 -5.30 3.96
CA PHE A 340 -25.38 -5.30 3.54
C PHE A 340 -25.12 -6.15 2.29
N TRP A 341 -26.15 -6.78 1.71
CA TRP A 341 -26.03 -7.58 0.51
C TRP A 341 -25.73 -6.71 -0.72
N ASN A 342 -24.63 -7.00 -1.42
CA ASN A 342 -24.21 -6.24 -2.60
C ASN A 342 -24.46 -6.97 -3.94
N GLY A 343 -25.11 -8.14 -3.92
CA GLY A 343 -25.31 -9.00 -5.08
C GLY A 343 -24.30 -10.15 -5.22
N TYR A 344 -23.19 -10.12 -4.48
CA TYR A 344 -22.16 -11.18 -4.44
C TYR A 344 -21.75 -11.59 -3.03
N SER A 345 -21.76 -10.67 -2.08
CA SER A 345 -21.38 -10.89 -0.69
C SER A 345 -22.07 -9.87 0.21
N TYR A 346 -21.86 -10.02 1.51
CA TYR A 346 -22.17 -9.00 2.50
C TYR A 346 -20.93 -8.15 2.70
N SER A 347 -21.06 -6.85 2.49
CA SER A 347 -19.95 -5.91 2.61
C SER A 347 -20.42 -4.65 3.28
N GLU A 348 -19.62 -4.15 4.22
CA GLU A 348 -19.92 -2.92 4.94
C GLU A 348 -18.99 -1.77 4.54
N ALA A 349 -19.41 -0.55 4.86
CA ALA A 349 -18.67 0.67 4.55
C ALA A 349 -17.32 0.73 5.31
N GLY A 350 -17.25 0.15 6.52
CA GLY A 350 -16.10 0.23 7.42
C GLY A 350 -15.89 1.63 8.03
N GLY A 351 -14.90 1.74 8.92
CA GLY A 351 -14.51 3.00 9.55
C GLY A 351 -13.50 3.83 8.73
N ASN A 352 -12.96 4.88 9.35
CA ASN A 352 -11.91 5.72 8.74
C ASN A 352 -10.61 4.93 8.61
N GLY A 353 -9.87 5.03 7.50
CA GLY A 353 -8.59 4.32 7.37
C GLY A 353 -7.48 4.90 8.26
N TYR A 354 -6.73 4.07 8.98
CA TYR A 354 -5.66 4.49 9.91
C TYR A 354 -4.27 4.13 9.40
N ASN A 355 -3.27 5.02 9.56
CA ASN A 355 -1.90 4.69 9.16
C ASN A 355 -1.24 3.59 10.01
N ASP A 356 -1.82 3.25 11.16
CA ASP A 356 -1.40 2.16 12.03
C ASP A 356 -2.11 0.85 11.64
N PRO A 357 -1.41 -0.22 11.25
CA PRO A 357 -2.03 -1.46 10.81
C PRO A 357 -2.90 -2.15 11.86
N ALA A 358 -2.55 -2.06 13.15
CA ALA A 358 -3.34 -2.67 14.20
C ALA A 358 -4.66 -1.91 14.36
N ARG A 359 -4.62 -0.57 14.42
CA ARG A 359 -5.85 0.25 14.42
C ARG A 359 -6.65 0.11 13.13
N ASP A 360 -6.00 -0.05 11.98
CA ASP A 360 -6.71 -0.21 10.70
C ASP A 360 -7.43 -1.56 10.60
N LEU A 361 -6.85 -2.63 11.14
CA LEU A 361 -7.53 -3.92 11.26
C LEU A 361 -8.66 -3.91 12.29
N GLU A 362 -8.48 -3.14 13.36
CA GLU A 362 -9.46 -3.08 14.46
C GLU A 362 -10.65 -2.18 14.13
N PHE A 363 -10.37 -1.00 13.59
CA PHE A 363 -11.31 0.12 13.45
C PHE A 363 -11.35 0.73 12.05
N GLY A 364 -10.44 0.30 11.17
CA GLY A 364 -10.18 0.96 9.91
C GLY A 364 -11.21 0.72 8.83
N SER A 365 -10.85 1.18 7.63
CA SER A 365 -11.60 0.86 6.42
C SER A 365 -11.53 -0.64 6.18
N LEU A 366 -12.63 -1.34 6.47
CA LEU A 366 -12.73 -2.79 6.30
C LEU A 366 -12.47 -3.17 4.85
N PHE A 367 -11.60 -4.17 4.66
CA PHE A 367 -11.40 -4.78 3.35
C PHE A 367 -12.75 -5.29 2.84
N LYS A 368 -13.18 -4.79 1.68
CA LYS A 368 -14.58 -4.94 1.22
C LYS A 368 -15.03 -6.39 1.00
N GLY A 369 -14.09 -7.34 1.01
CA GLY A 369 -14.41 -8.76 1.01
C GLY A 369 -15.09 -9.24 2.31
N SER A 370 -14.77 -8.69 3.49
CA SER A 370 -15.34 -9.08 4.80
C SER A 370 -15.54 -10.60 4.94
N TYR A 371 -14.49 -11.39 4.62
CA TYR A 371 -14.61 -12.83 4.44
C TYR A 371 -15.07 -13.55 5.72
N GLU A 372 -14.62 -13.07 6.87
CA GLU A 372 -15.01 -13.55 8.20
C GLU A 372 -16.51 -13.39 8.46
N SER A 373 -17.08 -12.21 8.20
CA SER A 373 -18.52 -11.98 8.36
C SER A 373 -19.33 -12.81 7.38
N ASN A 374 -18.88 -12.95 6.13
CA ASN A 374 -19.55 -13.79 5.14
C ASN A 374 -19.54 -15.28 5.53
N ALA A 375 -18.45 -15.78 6.12
CA ALA A 375 -18.38 -17.15 6.62
C ALA A 375 -19.32 -17.38 7.82
N MET A 376 -19.36 -16.42 8.74
CA MET A 376 -20.29 -16.40 9.86
C MET A 376 -21.77 -16.39 9.40
N ILE A 377 -22.11 -15.56 8.40
CA ILE A 377 -23.45 -15.48 7.82
C ILE A 377 -23.79 -16.76 7.08
N ALA A 378 -22.87 -17.34 6.31
CA ALA A 378 -23.09 -18.60 5.61
C ALA A 378 -23.49 -19.72 6.57
N ALA A 379 -22.73 -19.89 7.67
CA ALA A 379 -23.05 -20.88 8.69
C ALA A 379 -24.38 -20.57 9.40
N LEU A 380 -24.65 -19.30 9.72
CA LEU A 380 -25.91 -18.88 10.35
C LEU A 380 -27.13 -19.15 9.47
N TYR A 381 -27.05 -18.82 8.18
CA TYR A 381 -28.15 -18.98 7.23
C TYR A 381 -28.44 -20.45 6.92
N LEU A 382 -27.40 -21.28 6.82
CA LEU A 382 -27.58 -22.72 6.69
C LEU A 382 -28.30 -23.29 7.93
N GLN A 383 -27.87 -22.91 9.13
CA GLN A 383 -28.54 -23.31 10.37
C GLN A 383 -30.00 -22.87 10.41
N MET A 384 -30.28 -21.58 10.18
CA MET A 384 -31.64 -21.04 10.19
C MET A 384 -32.52 -21.68 9.11
N GLY A 385 -31.96 -21.94 7.92
CA GLY A 385 -32.63 -22.63 6.83
C GLY A 385 -33.00 -24.07 7.20
N ASP A 386 -32.09 -24.81 7.83
CA ASP A 386 -32.35 -26.17 8.31
C ASP A 386 -33.43 -26.21 9.41
N GLU A 387 -33.42 -25.25 10.33
CA GLU A 387 -34.40 -25.16 11.42
C GLU A 387 -35.80 -24.72 10.95
N THR A 388 -35.88 -23.81 9.97
CA THR A 388 -37.16 -23.23 9.51
C THR A 388 -37.72 -23.89 8.26
N GLY A 389 -36.89 -24.62 7.51
CA GLY A 389 -37.22 -25.11 6.16
C GLY A 389 -37.21 -24.02 5.09
N ASP A 390 -36.66 -22.83 5.35
CA ASP A 390 -36.56 -21.75 4.37
C ASP A 390 -35.43 -22.01 3.36
N ALA A 391 -35.82 -22.46 2.17
CA ALA A 391 -34.89 -22.74 1.08
C ALA A 391 -34.08 -21.52 0.62
N SER A 392 -34.58 -20.30 0.79
CA SER A 392 -33.86 -19.08 0.37
C SER A 392 -32.63 -18.81 1.24
N LEU A 393 -32.72 -19.06 2.54
CA LEU A 393 -31.59 -18.99 3.46
C LEU A 393 -30.56 -20.07 3.14
N THR A 394 -31.01 -21.31 2.94
CA THR A 394 -30.13 -22.41 2.55
C THR A 394 -29.43 -22.14 1.22
N GLU A 395 -30.13 -21.59 0.23
CA GLU A 395 -29.55 -21.23 -1.07
C GLU A 395 -28.49 -20.12 -0.92
N ARG A 396 -28.79 -19.06 -0.19
CA ARG A 396 -27.84 -17.97 0.08
C ARG A 396 -26.61 -18.46 0.84
N GLY A 397 -26.81 -19.26 1.89
CA GLY A 397 -25.72 -19.85 2.66
C GLY A 397 -24.79 -20.69 1.77
N ASN A 398 -25.35 -21.58 0.95
CA ASN A 398 -24.57 -22.37 0.00
C ASN A 398 -23.88 -21.51 -1.07
N TYR A 399 -24.54 -20.45 -1.55
CA TYR A 399 -23.93 -19.51 -2.48
C TYR A 399 -22.71 -18.82 -1.85
N LEU A 400 -22.79 -18.37 -0.59
CA LEU A 400 -21.65 -17.78 0.12
C LEU A 400 -20.49 -18.76 0.29
N ILE A 401 -20.75 -20.05 0.55
CA ILE A 401 -19.70 -21.07 0.60
C ILE A 401 -18.98 -21.19 -0.73
N LYS A 402 -19.72 -21.22 -1.85
CA LYS A 402 -19.13 -21.24 -3.20
C LYS A 402 -18.32 -19.96 -3.47
N TRP A 403 -18.85 -18.81 -3.06
CA TRP A 403 -18.17 -17.53 -3.18
C TRP A 403 -16.88 -17.50 -2.37
N LEU A 404 -16.89 -17.92 -1.10
CA LEU A 404 -15.69 -18.01 -0.27
C LEU A 404 -14.62 -18.94 -0.88
N SER A 405 -15.03 -20.10 -1.42
CA SER A 405 -14.13 -21.00 -2.16
C SER A 405 -13.50 -20.32 -3.37
N TYR A 406 -14.31 -19.60 -4.15
CA TYR A 406 -13.82 -18.83 -5.30
C TYR A 406 -12.89 -17.67 -4.89
N ARG A 407 -13.10 -17.06 -3.72
CA ARG A 407 -12.28 -15.93 -3.24
C ARG A 407 -11.00 -16.36 -2.55
N GLN A 408 -10.95 -17.52 -1.88
CA GLN A 408 -9.77 -18.04 -1.21
C GLN A 408 -8.55 -18.06 -2.12
N MET A 409 -7.40 -17.57 -1.65
CA MET A 409 -6.16 -17.58 -2.43
C MET A 409 -5.64 -19.01 -2.62
N ASP A 410 -4.79 -19.24 -3.63
CA ASP A 410 -4.30 -20.57 -3.98
C ASP A 410 -3.53 -21.26 -2.83
N ASN A 411 -2.86 -20.48 -1.99
CA ASN A 411 -2.18 -20.97 -0.79
C ASN A 411 -3.10 -21.18 0.42
N GLY A 412 -4.39 -20.86 0.30
CA GLY A 412 -5.41 -21.04 1.33
C GLY A 412 -5.75 -19.81 2.16
N SER A 413 -5.05 -18.70 1.99
CA SER A 413 -5.26 -17.49 2.78
C SER A 413 -6.48 -16.68 2.35
N PHE A 414 -6.97 -15.86 3.28
CA PHE A 414 -7.97 -14.82 3.04
C PHE A 414 -7.35 -13.42 3.31
N PRO A 415 -7.25 -12.55 2.29
CA PRO A 415 -6.75 -11.19 2.47
C PRO A 415 -7.63 -10.32 3.37
N ALA A 416 -7.00 -9.46 4.18
CA ALA A 416 -7.69 -8.42 4.95
C ALA A 416 -6.80 -7.19 5.19
N GLY A 417 -7.38 -6.16 5.80
CA GLY A 417 -6.73 -4.88 6.12
C GLY A 417 -6.59 -3.93 4.92
N MET A 418 -6.26 -2.68 5.20
CA MET A 418 -5.89 -1.70 4.18
C MET A 418 -4.52 -1.08 4.50
N PRO A 419 -3.43 -1.62 3.91
CA PRO A 419 -3.43 -2.34 2.63
C PRO A 419 -3.64 -3.85 2.82
N PRO A 420 -4.14 -4.56 1.80
CA PRO A 420 -4.48 -5.97 1.98
C PRO A 420 -3.24 -6.83 2.20
N ALA A 421 -3.27 -7.69 3.21
CA ALA A 421 -2.25 -8.71 3.47
C ALA A 421 -2.89 -10.06 3.82
N GLU A 422 -2.09 -11.12 3.77
CA GLU A 422 -2.50 -12.49 4.09
C GLU A 422 -2.40 -12.73 5.61
N TYR A 423 -3.28 -12.11 6.38
CA TYR A 423 -3.24 -12.23 7.84
C TYR A 423 -3.63 -13.63 8.30
N THR A 424 -2.79 -14.22 9.16
CA THR A 424 -3.02 -15.55 9.74
C THR A 424 -4.31 -15.57 10.55
N LEU A 425 -4.52 -14.53 11.37
CA LEU A 425 -5.72 -14.40 12.19
C LEU A 425 -7.00 -14.33 11.35
N THR A 426 -7.05 -13.45 10.33
CA THR A 426 -8.21 -13.33 9.44
C THR A 426 -8.54 -14.64 8.75
N THR A 427 -7.52 -15.36 8.26
CA THR A 427 -7.71 -16.67 7.64
C THR A 427 -8.35 -17.65 8.64
N MET A 428 -7.85 -17.69 9.88
CA MET A 428 -8.43 -18.54 10.92
C MET A 428 -9.86 -18.13 11.29
N GLN A 429 -10.14 -16.83 11.46
CA GLN A 429 -11.47 -16.29 11.74
C GLN A 429 -12.47 -16.58 10.62
N THR A 430 -12.01 -16.63 9.37
CA THR A 430 -12.85 -16.98 8.22
C THR A 430 -13.20 -18.45 8.20
N ILE A 431 -12.24 -19.35 8.45
CA ILE A 431 -12.49 -20.80 8.35
C ILE A 431 -13.16 -21.37 9.61
N HIS A 432 -12.94 -20.78 10.79
CA HIS A 432 -13.46 -21.28 12.06
C HIS A 432 -14.98 -21.55 12.07
N PRO A 433 -15.87 -20.59 11.68
CA PRO A 433 -17.31 -20.86 11.63
C PRO A 433 -17.70 -21.94 10.61
N LEU A 434 -16.84 -22.21 9.61
CA LEU A 434 -17.09 -23.22 8.59
C LEU A 434 -16.66 -24.63 9.02
N MET A 435 -15.85 -24.77 10.09
CA MET A 435 -15.37 -26.07 10.57
C MET A 435 -16.49 -27.00 11.04
N ALA A 436 -17.63 -26.43 11.46
CA ALA A 436 -18.81 -27.19 11.86
C ALA A 436 -19.66 -27.66 10.66
N LEU A 437 -19.47 -27.06 9.48
CA LEU A 437 -20.22 -27.39 8.28
C LEU A 437 -19.67 -28.66 7.63
N LYS A 438 -20.56 -29.60 7.29
CA LYS A 438 -20.18 -30.93 6.76
C LYS A 438 -20.22 -31.03 5.23
N SER A 439 -20.31 -29.92 4.50
CA SER A 439 -20.31 -29.92 3.04
C SER A 439 -18.93 -30.20 2.45
N THR A 440 -18.88 -30.72 1.22
CA THR A 440 -17.60 -30.97 0.53
C THR A 440 -16.82 -29.67 0.32
N GLU A 441 -17.50 -28.62 -0.10
CA GLU A 441 -16.91 -27.31 -0.36
C GLU A 441 -16.40 -26.63 0.91
N SER A 442 -17.16 -26.67 2.02
CA SER A 442 -16.69 -26.13 3.31
C SER A 442 -15.43 -26.86 3.81
N ASN A 443 -15.40 -28.18 3.67
CA ASN A 443 -14.23 -28.98 4.05
C ASN A 443 -12.98 -28.63 3.22
N GLU A 444 -13.14 -28.33 1.92
CA GLU A 444 -12.02 -27.91 1.06
C GLU A 444 -11.47 -26.54 1.50
N ILE A 445 -12.35 -25.57 1.75
CA ILE A 445 -11.97 -24.23 2.23
C ILE A 445 -11.19 -24.34 3.54
N VAL A 446 -11.74 -25.08 4.50
CA VAL A 446 -11.15 -25.29 5.83
C VAL A 446 -9.79 -25.98 5.69
N SER A 447 -9.69 -27.04 4.88
CA SER A 447 -8.43 -27.79 4.70
C SER A 447 -7.32 -26.93 4.07
N LYS A 448 -7.66 -26.06 3.11
CA LYS A 448 -6.69 -25.10 2.54
C LYS A 448 -6.28 -24.04 3.55
N GLY A 449 -7.25 -23.48 4.28
CA GLY A 449 -7.00 -22.44 5.28
C GLY A 449 -6.17 -22.94 6.46
N LEU A 450 -6.43 -24.14 6.97
CA LEU A 450 -5.64 -24.77 8.02
C LEU A 450 -4.19 -24.99 7.58
N ARG A 451 -3.96 -25.50 6.35
CA ARG A 451 -2.59 -25.64 5.81
C ARG A 451 -1.86 -24.30 5.74
N PHE A 452 -2.55 -23.21 5.37
CA PHE A 452 -1.97 -21.88 5.43
C PHE A 452 -1.60 -21.50 6.87
N VAL A 453 -2.55 -21.59 7.82
CA VAL A 453 -2.31 -21.23 9.23
C VAL A 453 -1.19 -22.06 9.86
N GLU A 454 -1.14 -23.36 9.57
CA GLU A 454 -0.07 -24.26 10.02
C GLU A 454 1.29 -23.86 9.44
N SER A 455 1.34 -23.44 8.16
CA SER A 455 2.59 -22.94 7.55
C SER A 455 3.09 -21.64 8.19
N GLN A 456 2.22 -20.92 8.91
CA GLN A 456 2.55 -19.69 9.65
C GLN A 456 2.79 -19.95 11.15
N THR A 457 2.65 -21.20 11.61
CA THR A 457 2.86 -21.55 13.02
C THR A 457 4.17 -22.31 13.20
N GLU A 458 5.04 -21.79 14.06
CA GLU A 458 6.18 -22.52 14.59
C GLU A 458 5.84 -23.11 15.97
N LYS A 459 6.84 -23.65 16.67
CA LYS A 459 6.61 -24.30 17.97
C LYS A 459 6.13 -23.32 19.05
N ASP A 460 6.70 -22.12 19.05
CA ASP A 460 6.57 -21.12 20.10
C ASP A 460 6.12 -19.74 19.59
N GLU A 461 5.87 -19.60 18.29
CA GLU A 461 5.34 -18.36 17.71
C GLU A 461 4.36 -18.61 16.55
N ILE A 462 3.48 -17.62 16.32
CA ILE A 462 2.60 -17.57 15.14
C ILE A 462 2.86 -16.26 14.40
N SER A 463 3.20 -16.37 13.11
CA SER A 463 3.40 -15.19 12.26
C SER A 463 2.09 -14.41 12.06
N ILE A 464 2.16 -13.08 12.10
CA ILE A 464 1.04 -12.18 11.82
C ILE A 464 0.57 -12.36 10.36
N ALA A 465 1.55 -12.44 9.46
CA ALA A 465 1.39 -12.67 8.02
C ALA A 465 2.69 -13.27 7.46
N PRO A 466 2.72 -13.80 6.22
CA PRO A 466 3.93 -14.35 5.61
C PRO A 466 5.13 -13.41 5.69
N GLY A 467 6.20 -13.85 6.35
CA GLY A 467 7.43 -13.07 6.54
C GLY A 467 7.33 -11.94 7.57
N LYS A 468 6.25 -11.88 8.37
CA LYS A 468 6.03 -10.85 9.40
C LYS A 468 5.65 -11.49 10.74
N THR A 469 6.63 -11.62 11.63
CA THR A 469 6.45 -12.14 13.01
C THR A 469 6.21 -11.04 14.05
N SER A 470 6.52 -9.78 13.72
CA SER A 470 6.32 -8.61 14.58
C SER A 470 5.80 -7.41 13.80
N SER A 471 5.02 -6.58 14.46
CA SER A 471 4.54 -5.27 14.01
C SER A 471 5.29 -4.10 14.67
N THR A 472 6.06 -4.34 15.74
CA THR A 472 6.81 -3.31 16.47
C THR A 472 8.30 -3.67 16.63
N ILE A 473 9.14 -2.65 16.87
CA ILE A 473 10.58 -2.83 17.10
C ILE A 473 10.88 -3.03 18.60
N LEU A 474 10.09 -2.41 19.48
CA LEU A 474 10.25 -2.40 20.93
C LEU A 474 8.88 -2.33 21.62
N GLY A 475 8.74 -3.01 22.76
CA GLY A 475 7.51 -3.02 23.56
C GLY A 475 6.54 -4.15 23.19
N PRO A 476 5.41 -4.27 23.92
CA PRO A 476 4.40 -5.29 23.63
C PRO A 476 3.81 -5.07 22.24
N ASP A 477 3.74 -6.15 21.48
CA ASP A 477 3.19 -6.16 20.13
C ASP A 477 1.77 -6.70 20.15
N TYR A 478 0.79 -5.81 20.29
CA TYR A 478 -0.62 -6.17 20.33
C TYR A 478 -1.05 -7.04 19.15
N LEU A 479 -0.60 -6.73 17.93
CA LEU A 479 -1.03 -7.47 16.73
C LEU A 479 -0.48 -8.91 16.73
N LYS A 480 0.78 -9.08 17.19
CA LYS A 480 1.36 -10.41 17.42
C LYS A 480 0.58 -11.17 18.49
N LEU A 481 0.45 -10.61 19.68
CA LEU A 481 -0.18 -11.27 20.83
C LEU A 481 -1.64 -11.63 20.55
N LYS A 482 -2.38 -10.76 19.87
CA LYS A 482 -3.76 -11.03 19.42
C LYS A 482 -3.80 -12.18 18.42
N THR A 483 -2.90 -12.18 17.43
CA THR A 483 -2.82 -13.26 16.43
C THR A 483 -2.53 -14.59 17.12
N GLU A 484 -1.51 -14.62 17.96
CA GLU A 484 -1.11 -15.81 18.69
C GLU A 484 -2.22 -16.34 19.61
N SER A 485 -2.88 -15.45 20.37
CA SER A 485 -3.92 -15.87 21.31
C SER A 485 -5.16 -16.40 20.58
N GLN A 486 -5.67 -15.68 19.58
CA GLN A 486 -6.93 -16.03 18.94
C GLN A 486 -6.79 -17.21 17.97
N VAL A 487 -5.67 -17.31 17.24
CA VAL A 487 -5.40 -18.50 16.40
C VAL A 487 -5.28 -19.73 17.28
N SER A 488 -4.56 -19.64 18.41
CA SER A 488 -4.46 -20.75 19.35
C SER A 488 -5.82 -21.09 19.97
N GLY A 489 -6.63 -20.09 20.32
CA GLY A 489 -7.97 -20.30 20.86
C GLY A 489 -8.94 -20.99 19.89
N MET A 490 -8.85 -20.68 18.59
CA MET A 490 -9.71 -21.29 17.56
C MET A 490 -9.19 -22.65 17.05
N ASN A 491 -7.87 -22.90 17.14
CA ASN A 491 -7.21 -24.13 16.74
C ASN A 491 -6.11 -24.54 17.76
N PRO A 492 -6.49 -25.14 18.90
CA PRO A 492 -5.62 -25.32 20.06
C PRO A 492 -4.57 -26.42 19.94
N GLU A 493 -4.73 -27.36 19.00
CA GLU A 493 -3.84 -28.52 18.90
C GLU A 493 -2.39 -28.08 18.66
N GLY A 494 -1.49 -28.50 19.55
CA GLY A 494 -0.06 -28.18 19.47
C GLY A 494 0.33 -26.74 19.82
N LYS A 495 -0.59 -25.89 20.33
CA LYS A 495 -0.32 -24.45 20.58
C LYS A 495 0.01 -24.09 22.04
N GLY A 496 0.19 -25.08 22.91
CA GLY A 496 0.41 -24.83 24.35
C GLY A 496 1.63 -23.95 24.67
N GLU A 497 2.74 -24.09 23.94
CA GLU A 497 3.94 -23.25 24.16
C GLU A 497 3.73 -21.79 23.78
N VAL A 498 3.00 -21.54 22.68
CA VAL A 498 2.60 -20.18 22.24
C VAL A 498 1.75 -19.53 23.33
N VAL A 499 0.70 -20.23 23.79
CA VAL A 499 -0.19 -19.73 24.86
C VAL A 499 0.57 -19.45 26.15
N ASN A 500 1.48 -20.35 26.54
CA ASN A 500 2.34 -20.14 27.69
C ASN A 500 3.24 -18.91 27.55
N SER A 501 3.70 -18.59 26.33
CA SER A 501 4.46 -17.35 26.08
C SER A 501 3.62 -16.12 26.32
N ILE A 502 2.39 -16.08 25.81
CA ILE A 502 1.44 -14.97 26.00
C ILE A 502 1.18 -14.74 27.50
N ILE A 503 0.95 -15.82 28.26
CA ILE A 503 0.70 -15.73 29.71
C ILE A 503 1.92 -15.19 30.46
N ARG A 504 3.15 -15.56 30.06
CA ARG A 504 4.39 -15.03 30.67
C ARG A 504 4.58 -13.54 30.42
N GLU A 505 4.03 -13.00 29.33
CA GLU A 505 4.06 -11.57 29.01
C GLU A 505 3.00 -10.76 29.75
N GLN A 506 2.02 -11.41 30.39
CA GLN A 506 0.98 -10.73 31.18
C GLN A 506 1.60 -10.05 32.40
N GLY A 507 1.28 -8.76 32.59
CA GLY A 507 1.68 -7.99 33.75
C GLY A 507 1.08 -8.54 35.06
N PHE A 508 1.69 -8.16 36.19
CA PHE A 508 1.18 -8.56 37.51
C PHE A 508 -0.25 -8.04 37.79
N ASP A 509 -0.60 -6.91 37.18
CA ASP A 509 -1.94 -6.32 37.22
C ASP A 509 -2.95 -7.03 36.32
N GLY A 510 -2.52 -8.00 35.50
CA GLY A 510 -3.38 -8.79 34.62
C GLY A 510 -3.47 -8.28 33.18
N ALA A 511 -2.71 -7.24 32.82
CA ALA A 511 -2.76 -6.62 31.49
C ALA A 511 -1.47 -6.78 30.68
N TRP A 512 -1.59 -6.72 29.36
CA TRP A 512 -0.47 -6.63 28.40
C TRP A 512 -0.24 -5.19 27.92
N SER A 513 -1.26 -4.34 28.05
CA SER A 513 -1.25 -2.95 27.60
C SER A 513 -2.07 -2.07 28.53
N SER A 514 -1.89 -0.75 28.43
CA SER A 514 -2.74 0.23 29.10
C SER A 514 -4.10 0.44 28.41
N ARG A 515 -4.29 -0.11 27.21
CA ARG A 515 -5.52 0.06 26.41
C ARG A 515 -6.44 -1.15 26.56
N GLU A 516 -7.70 -0.92 26.88
CA GLU A 516 -8.67 -1.98 27.15
C GLU A 516 -8.95 -2.83 25.91
N TYR A 517 -9.10 -2.25 24.72
CA TYR A 517 -9.36 -3.02 23.50
C TYR A 517 -8.20 -3.97 23.14
N GLU A 518 -6.97 -3.59 23.46
CA GLU A 518 -5.79 -4.43 23.23
C GLU A 518 -5.83 -5.66 24.13
N ASN A 519 -6.15 -5.46 25.42
CA ASN A 519 -6.31 -6.55 26.38
C ASN A 519 -7.51 -7.44 26.05
N ILE A 520 -8.65 -6.87 25.64
CA ILE A 520 -9.85 -7.62 25.21
C ILE A 520 -9.50 -8.53 24.04
N GLY A 521 -8.81 -8.02 23.02
CA GLY A 521 -8.42 -8.80 21.85
C GLY A 521 -7.52 -9.99 22.19
N ILE A 522 -6.59 -9.82 23.14
CA ILE A 522 -5.70 -10.91 23.61
C ILE A 522 -6.49 -11.91 24.46
N LEU A 523 -7.23 -11.43 25.46
CA LEU A 523 -8.02 -12.24 26.40
C LEU A 523 -9.09 -13.07 25.70
N LYS A 524 -9.67 -12.56 24.60
CA LYS A 524 -10.60 -13.30 23.76
C LYS A 524 -10.02 -14.64 23.32
N GLY A 525 -8.78 -14.64 22.83
CA GLY A 525 -8.10 -15.86 22.40
C GLY A 525 -7.85 -16.83 23.54
N LEU A 526 -7.44 -16.34 24.70
CA LEU A 526 -7.24 -17.16 25.91
C LEU A 526 -8.55 -17.76 26.42
N ALA A 527 -9.65 -17.00 26.38
CA ALA A 527 -10.98 -17.49 26.72
C ALA A 527 -11.44 -18.61 25.79
N LEU A 528 -11.25 -18.46 24.47
CA LEU A 528 -11.53 -19.51 23.48
C LEU A 528 -10.66 -20.76 23.73
N TYR A 529 -9.37 -20.57 24.01
CA TYR A 529 -8.47 -21.67 24.32
C TYR A 529 -8.96 -22.44 25.55
N TYR A 530 -9.26 -21.76 26.67
CA TYR A 530 -9.81 -22.40 27.86
C TYR A 530 -11.12 -23.13 27.58
N ILE A 531 -12.05 -22.53 26.82
CA ILE A 531 -13.32 -23.18 26.46
C ILE A 531 -13.06 -24.54 25.81
N SER A 532 -12.06 -24.63 24.93
CA SER A 532 -11.71 -25.84 24.18
C SER A 532 -10.85 -26.86 24.96
N THR A 533 -9.90 -26.40 25.78
CA THR A 533 -8.89 -27.28 26.41
C THR A 533 -9.11 -27.54 27.90
N LYS A 534 -9.87 -26.68 28.58
CA LYS A 534 -10.02 -26.66 30.04
C LYS A 534 -8.70 -26.49 30.80
N ASP A 535 -7.75 -25.76 30.20
CA ASP A 535 -6.45 -25.46 30.83
C ASP A 535 -6.60 -24.44 31.98
N GLU A 536 -6.42 -24.89 33.22
CA GLU A 536 -6.58 -24.05 34.42
C GLU A 536 -5.56 -22.89 34.49
N GLN A 537 -4.35 -23.05 33.93
CA GLN A 537 -3.37 -21.95 33.92
C GLN A 537 -3.87 -20.79 33.04
N VAL A 538 -4.56 -21.12 31.95
CA VAL A 538 -5.19 -20.15 31.06
C VAL A 538 -6.38 -19.48 31.77
N LEU A 539 -7.19 -20.25 32.52
CA LEU A 539 -8.28 -19.69 33.31
C LEU A 539 -7.79 -18.65 34.33
N GLU A 540 -6.71 -18.94 35.07
CA GLU A 540 -6.11 -17.99 36.01
C GLU A 540 -5.68 -16.68 35.30
N SER A 541 -5.10 -16.78 34.11
CA SER A 541 -4.72 -15.62 33.31
C SER A 541 -5.94 -14.80 32.85
N VAL A 542 -7.00 -15.48 32.41
CA VAL A 542 -8.27 -14.85 32.02
C VAL A 542 -8.93 -14.15 33.20
N GLN A 543 -8.94 -14.76 34.39
CA GLN A 543 -9.51 -14.17 35.60
C GLN A 543 -8.76 -12.89 36.02
N LYS A 544 -7.42 -12.89 35.96
CA LYS A 544 -6.61 -11.68 36.22
C LYS A 544 -6.91 -10.57 35.22
N GLY A 545 -6.98 -10.90 33.93
CA GLY A 545 -7.31 -9.93 32.90
C GLY A 545 -8.73 -9.38 33.03
N ALA A 546 -9.70 -10.23 33.38
CA ALA A 546 -11.08 -9.81 33.63
C ALA A 546 -11.17 -8.86 34.85
N GLU A 547 -10.42 -9.13 35.92
CA GLU A 547 -10.33 -8.22 37.07
C GLU A 547 -9.76 -6.85 36.66
N TRP A 548 -8.71 -6.84 35.84
CA TRP A 548 -8.17 -5.60 35.30
C TRP A 548 -9.20 -4.84 34.47
N LEU A 549 -9.88 -5.52 33.53
CA LEU A 549 -10.94 -4.91 32.69
C LEU A 549 -12.08 -4.35 33.55
N ARG A 550 -12.51 -5.08 34.59
CA ARG A 550 -13.56 -4.62 35.52
C ARG A 550 -13.19 -3.29 36.18
N ASN A 551 -11.92 -3.10 36.56
CA ASN A 551 -11.44 -1.86 37.18
C ASN A 551 -11.40 -0.68 36.19
N HIS A 552 -11.43 -0.97 34.90
CA HIS A 552 -11.48 0.01 33.80
C HIS A 552 -12.87 0.10 33.15
N GLN A 553 -13.86 -0.62 33.69
CA GLN A 553 -15.26 -0.56 33.26
C GLN A 553 -16.05 0.41 34.14
N ASN A 554 -16.74 1.36 33.51
CA ASN A 554 -17.64 2.29 34.16
C ASN A 554 -18.90 1.58 34.69
N THR A 555 -19.69 2.30 35.49
CA THR A 555 -20.92 1.76 36.09
C THR A 555 -22.02 1.48 35.07
N ASP A 556 -22.00 2.16 33.93
CA ASP A 556 -22.93 1.97 32.81
C ASP A 556 -22.50 0.87 31.82
N GLY A 557 -21.38 0.20 32.11
CA GLY A 557 -20.83 -0.89 31.31
C GLY A 557 -19.85 -0.47 30.21
N SER A 558 -19.71 0.84 29.93
CA SER A 558 -18.71 1.37 29.00
C SER A 558 -17.29 1.23 29.56
N PHE A 559 -16.27 1.23 28.71
CA PHE A 559 -14.88 1.33 29.18
C PHE A 559 -14.45 2.79 29.35
N GLN A 560 -13.48 3.05 30.23
CA GLN A 560 -12.98 4.41 30.50
C GLN A 560 -12.48 5.14 29.23
N GLY A 561 -12.01 4.40 28.23
CA GLY A 561 -11.56 4.92 26.94
C GLY A 561 -12.64 5.18 25.89
N ASP A 562 -13.94 4.93 26.14
CA ASP A 562 -15.03 4.93 25.14
C ASP A 562 -15.40 6.33 24.57
N GLY A 563 -14.59 7.36 24.85
CA GLY A 563 -14.86 8.75 24.48
C GLY A 563 -14.64 9.11 23.00
N GLU A 564 -14.00 8.26 22.21
CA GLU A 564 -13.85 8.39 20.76
C GLU A 564 -14.65 7.28 20.06
N GLU A 565 -15.46 7.64 19.05
CA GLU A 565 -16.38 6.72 18.35
C GLU A 565 -15.68 5.48 17.75
N ASP A 566 -14.39 5.58 17.44
CA ASP A 566 -13.58 4.57 16.78
C ASP A 566 -12.73 3.72 17.74
N VAL A 567 -12.84 3.87 19.07
CA VAL A 567 -11.98 3.12 20.01
C VAL A 567 -12.63 1.83 20.50
N TYR A 568 -13.97 1.77 20.61
CA TYR A 568 -14.68 0.53 20.95
C TYR A 568 -15.93 0.37 20.10
N CYS A 569 -15.87 -0.55 19.14
CA CYS A 569 -17.04 -1.14 18.51
C CYS A 569 -17.73 -2.14 19.46
N LEU A 570 -19.02 -2.40 19.25
CA LEU A 570 -19.79 -3.42 19.98
C LEU A 570 -19.20 -4.82 19.89
N SER A 571 -18.40 -5.13 18.87
CA SER A 571 -17.60 -6.37 18.82
C SER A 571 -16.68 -6.51 20.04
N HIS A 572 -16.03 -5.42 20.50
CA HIS A 572 -15.14 -5.45 21.67
C HIS A 572 -15.91 -5.70 22.96
N TYR A 573 -17.09 -5.09 23.09
CA TYR A 573 -17.97 -5.35 24.22
C TYR A 573 -18.49 -6.79 24.21
N SER A 574 -18.77 -7.35 23.04
CA SER A 574 -19.15 -8.76 22.89
C SER A 574 -18.03 -9.70 23.32
N ASP A 575 -16.80 -9.42 22.88
CA ASP A 575 -15.60 -10.15 23.32
C ASP A 575 -15.40 -10.05 24.83
N ALA A 576 -15.58 -8.85 25.41
CA ALA A 576 -15.52 -8.63 26.85
C ALA A 576 -16.58 -9.41 27.62
N ALA A 577 -17.80 -9.52 27.08
CA ALA A 577 -18.85 -10.35 27.68
C ALA A 577 -18.44 -11.83 27.72
N LEU A 578 -17.83 -12.36 26.65
CA LEU A 578 -17.30 -13.73 26.66
C LEU A 578 -16.21 -13.91 27.73
N ILE A 579 -15.28 -12.95 27.84
CA ILE A 579 -14.20 -12.95 28.82
C ILE A 579 -14.78 -13.00 30.25
N TYR A 580 -15.73 -12.11 30.57
CA TYR A 580 -16.37 -12.09 31.89
C TYR A 580 -17.14 -13.37 32.19
N SER A 581 -17.80 -13.95 31.19
CA SER A 581 -18.48 -15.24 31.34
C SER A 581 -17.49 -16.35 31.69
N VAL A 582 -16.35 -16.44 31.00
CA VAL A 582 -15.32 -17.45 31.29
C VAL A 582 -14.67 -17.22 32.65
N ALA A 583 -14.42 -15.96 33.01
CA ALA A 583 -13.86 -15.60 34.32
C ALA A 583 -14.82 -15.83 35.50
N GLY A 584 -16.12 -16.01 35.24
CA GLY A 584 -17.16 -16.12 36.27
C GLY A 584 -17.60 -14.79 36.88
N ASP A 585 -17.30 -13.65 36.23
CA ASP A 585 -17.72 -12.32 36.69
C ASP A 585 -19.09 -11.93 36.11
N SER A 586 -20.15 -12.46 36.72
CA SER A 586 -21.53 -12.23 36.28
C SER A 586 -21.95 -10.76 36.34
N ALA A 587 -21.41 -9.98 37.29
CA ALA A 587 -21.80 -8.59 37.47
C ALA A 587 -21.25 -7.68 36.35
N SER A 588 -19.99 -7.90 35.94
CA SER A 588 -19.41 -7.18 34.80
C SER A 588 -20.01 -7.63 33.48
N LEU A 589 -20.31 -8.92 33.32
CA LEU A 589 -21.05 -9.46 32.18
C LEU A 589 -22.41 -8.77 31.99
N GLU A 590 -23.22 -8.70 33.04
CA GLU A 590 -24.54 -8.06 32.98
C GLU A 590 -24.45 -6.57 32.61
N ARG A 591 -23.51 -5.84 33.21
CA ARG A 591 -23.26 -4.43 32.86
C ARG A 591 -22.87 -4.27 31.38
N THR A 592 -21.99 -5.12 30.87
CA THR A 592 -21.58 -5.11 29.46
C THR A 592 -22.75 -5.37 28.52
N LEU A 593 -23.59 -6.38 28.80
CA LEU A 593 -24.75 -6.70 27.97
C LEU A 593 -25.81 -5.60 27.98
N ASN A 594 -26.03 -4.95 29.13
CA ASN A 594 -26.91 -3.79 29.23
C ASN A 594 -26.38 -2.62 28.41
N HIS A 595 -25.06 -2.36 28.43
CA HIS A 595 -24.43 -1.35 27.58
C HIS A 595 -24.63 -1.65 26.09
N ILE A 596 -24.34 -2.89 25.67
CA ILE A 596 -24.52 -3.35 24.28
C ILE A 596 -25.95 -3.11 23.79
N THR A 597 -26.94 -3.52 24.60
CA THR A 597 -28.36 -3.38 24.26
C THR A 597 -28.74 -1.91 24.12
N LYS A 598 -28.36 -1.08 25.10
CA LYS A 598 -28.69 0.36 25.11
C LYS A 598 -28.04 1.15 23.97
N ARG A 599 -26.83 0.77 23.55
CA ARG A 599 -26.08 1.48 22.49
C ARG A 599 -26.68 1.21 21.10
N GLY A 600 -27.19 -0.01 20.89
CA GLY A 600 -27.75 -0.45 19.61
C GLY A 600 -26.66 -0.64 18.55
N VAL A 601 -26.87 -1.60 17.64
CA VAL A 601 -25.85 -1.96 16.64
C VAL A 601 -25.83 -1.05 15.42
N GLU A 602 -26.92 -0.35 15.13
CA GLU A 602 -27.01 0.52 13.94
C GLU A 602 -26.07 1.73 14.00
N ASN A 603 -25.69 2.17 15.21
CA ASN A 603 -24.80 3.31 15.44
C ASN A 603 -23.32 2.92 15.51
N ASP A 604 -22.98 1.65 15.32
CA ASP A 604 -21.60 1.18 15.38
C ASP A 604 -20.83 1.53 14.09
N PRO A 605 -19.51 1.83 14.15
CA PRO A 605 -18.70 2.06 12.95
C PRO A 605 -18.62 0.84 12.02
N THR A 606 -18.75 -0.36 12.61
CA THR A 606 -18.71 -1.62 11.89
C THR A 606 -19.92 -2.51 12.23
N PRO A 607 -21.14 -2.10 11.83
CA PRO A 607 -22.37 -2.65 12.38
C PRO A 607 -22.57 -4.12 12.05
N LEU A 608 -22.21 -4.56 10.83
CA LEU A 608 -22.33 -5.96 10.44
C LEU A 608 -21.34 -6.85 11.22
N ARG A 609 -20.05 -6.50 11.22
CA ARG A 609 -19.03 -7.21 12.00
C ARG A 609 -19.42 -7.30 13.49
N SER A 610 -19.80 -6.17 14.10
CA SER A 610 -20.21 -6.12 15.50
C SER A 610 -21.41 -7.01 15.80
N PHE A 611 -22.43 -7.01 14.93
CA PHE A 611 -23.61 -7.86 15.08
C PHE A 611 -23.26 -9.34 14.98
N MET A 612 -22.41 -9.72 14.02
CA MET A 612 -21.98 -11.11 13.87
C MET A 612 -21.12 -11.55 15.06
N THR A 613 -20.15 -10.76 15.51
CA THR A 613 -19.36 -11.08 16.71
C THR A 613 -20.26 -11.28 17.93
N LEU A 614 -21.25 -10.41 18.14
CA LEU A 614 -22.22 -10.56 19.22
C LEU A 614 -22.94 -11.91 19.17
N ILE A 615 -23.47 -12.30 18.01
CA ILE A 615 -24.15 -13.59 17.85
C ILE A 615 -23.21 -14.75 18.21
N TRP A 616 -22.01 -14.78 17.64
CA TRP A 616 -21.08 -15.89 17.83
C TRP A 616 -20.57 -16.00 19.28
N ASP A 617 -20.37 -14.88 19.96
CA ASP A 617 -19.94 -14.87 21.34
C ASP A 617 -21.05 -15.31 22.29
N MET A 618 -22.27 -14.80 22.07
CA MET A 618 -23.40 -15.20 22.86
C MET A 618 -23.77 -16.68 22.64
N LYS A 619 -23.48 -17.25 21.46
CA LYS A 619 -23.63 -18.69 21.22
C LYS A 619 -22.72 -19.51 22.14
N LEU A 620 -21.48 -19.06 22.35
CA LEU A 620 -20.54 -19.71 23.26
C LEU A 620 -20.96 -19.60 24.74
N ILE A 621 -21.63 -18.51 25.11
CA ILE A 621 -22.06 -18.26 26.50
C ILE A 621 -23.40 -18.95 26.81
N TYR A 622 -24.40 -18.79 25.95
CA TYR A 622 -25.80 -19.10 26.22
C TYR A 622 -26.44 -20.12 25.26
N GLY A 623 -25.73 -20.52 24.19
CA GLY A 623 -26.29 -21.35 23.12
C GLY A 623 -27.09 -20.55 22.07
N ASP A 624 -27.47 -21.23 20.99
CA ASP A 624 -28.02 -20.61 19.77
C ASP A 624 -29.27 -19.76 19.99
N ASP A 625 -30.31 -20.32 20.63
CA ASP A 625 -31.60 -19.65 20.79
C ASP A 625 -31.47 -18.32 21.56
N ARG A 626 -30.72 -18.34 22.67
CA ARG A 626 -30.57 -17.18 23.53
C ARG A 626 -29.63 -16.14 22.92
N ALA A 627 -28.63 -16.58 22.16
CA ALA A 627 -27.75 -15.69 21.42
C ALA A 627 -28.51 -14.82 20.41
N LEU A 628 -29.42 -15.44 19.65
CA LEU A 628 -30.25 -14.74 18.67
C LEU A 628 -31.26 -13.80 19.34
N GLU A 629 -31.83 -14.18 20.49
CA GLU A 629 -32.69 -13.28 21.26
C GLU A 629 -31.94 -12.04 21.78
N ILE A 630 -30.71 -12.22 22.29
CA ILE A 630 -29.89 -11.11 22.77
C ILE A 630 -29.50 -10.19 21.61
N ALA A 631 -29.09 -10.76 20.48
CA ALA A 631 -28.77 -9.99 19.28
C ALA A 631 -29.99 -9.24 18.74
N GLY A 632 -31.18 -9.85 18.71
CA GLY A 632 -32.41 -9.17 18.27
C GLY A 632 -32.73 -7.91 19.09
N LYS A 633 -32.46 -7.92 20.40
CA LYS A 633 -32.69 -6.74 21.26
C LYS A 633 -31.85 -5.52 20.89
N THR A 634 -30.70 -5.71 20.25
CA THR A 634 -29.82 -4.60 19.85
C THR A 634 -30.30 -3.88 18.58
N LEU A 635 -31.39 -4.36 17.97
CA LEU A 635 -32.00 -3.78 16.76
C LEU A 635 -33.18 -2.83 17.05
N HIS A 636 -33.58 -2.66 18.32
CA HIS A 636 -34.85 -2.00 18.70
C HIS A 636 -34.75 -0.71 19.50
N ASP A 637 -33.54 -0.21 19.74
CA ASP A 637 -33.25 1.06 20.42
C ASP A 637 -32.36 1.93 19.52
#